data_AF-A0A6A5CI00-F1
#
_entry.id   AF-A0A6A5CI00-F1
#
_cell.length_a   1.000
_cell.length_b   1.000
_cell.length_c   1.000
_cell.angle_alpha   90.00
_cell.angle_beta   90.00
_cell.angle_gamma   90.00
#
_symmetry.space_group_name_H-M   'P 1'
#
loop_
_entity.id
_entity.type
_entity.pdbx_description
1 polymer ?
#
loop_
_entity_poly.entity_id
_entity_poly.type
_entity_poly.pdbx_seq_one_letter_code
_entity_poly.pdbx_strand_id
1 'polypeptide(L)'
;MSFATKSSSFASNKEFSFMNTTAPSKDRKLPFLPGFTFDDKFIKERHHKSQLLAYKNHIPVVHDYDVPVEVDELQTETEKLADMLRSTTQLYKSTTTNETKQKENWLSLEKKVLRFYAYFKEGVHESPVEQSRVRKCVIFYYLEDDTMHISEPKQDNSGIPQGTLVKRHRIPRDRIQGNSNVYYTIDDLNVGREITVYGKTFRIVDCDAFTRDFFNGIGVEVPEPEPYPGDQYTEKRESIQKSMNPYKTLSPMDQDLKKYMEYSFKGKRTNPSKQEKVAVQKFLAFDRQVLRFFCAWDDTEKLYGDKRFFVLEYYLSDDTMKISEVFSANSGYDPFPVFLKRQKVPRIKNSANEPTTYYDETDLGIGKRIIVFSKNFLLYDCDPFTREFYAKKYGITDMTPIDVKDAPKTEIQYEEPPYNGFGDEEDSLGSWKYLVIKPPKKDVKKYIENDHKLFRYSAVLVTDKPEDKGRKFILSYYLSDDTISVFEPVQRNSGVIGGKFLQRSRVKNERGEYYKANETFIGATLNINNFIFYLEETDEFTVNYMEQNAEQFPKANIEIIMNKIRKHVQDSSLEYKLRDAMGSAQRGARIEMDELRQLLQSMGLDLVEHELITILRHFKANQDGTIDLSEFINAITFGPVTSTRKEQAVQPQKQKDTVSFNNAYKVFNEKISTRRLLVHDTFKVMSDKSVDGLIGETEFKKAVQDHLKLNLSNDQVSSLVDHFFPETKKRLTLIEFMKIIEGTSTYLYLKNNK
;
A
#
# COMPACT_ATOMS: atom_id res chain seq x y z
N MET A 1 31.79 -35.58 -28.89
CA MET A 1 32.84 -34.85 -29.63
C MET A 1 32.96 -33.45 -29.06
N SER A 2 34.20 -33.00 -28.86
CA SER A 2 34.64 -31.61 -28.67
C SER A 2 34.14 -30.84 -27.43
N PHE A 3 34.85 -31.06 -26.31
CA PHE A 3 34.96 -30.12 -25.20
C PHE A 3 35.95 -29.00 -25.56
N ALA A 4 35.59 -27.75 -25.29
CA ALA A 4 36.52 -26.63 -25.16
C ALA A 4 36.39 -26.07 -23.74
N THR A 5 37.49 -26.19 -23.00
CA THR A 5 37.69 -25.80 -21.60
C THR A 5 37.97 -24.30 -21.47
N LYS A 6 37.20 -23.59 -20.65
CA LYS A 6 37.64 -22.36 -19.98
C LYS A 6 37.40 -22.51 -18.48
N SER A 7 38.51 -22.43 -17.75
CA SER A 7 38.66 -22.49 -16.31
C SER A 7 38.06 -21.25 -15.63
N SER A 8 37.07 -21.46 -14.76
CA SER A 8 36.69 -20.50 -13.71
C SER A 8 36.82 -21.20 -12.36
N SER A 9 37.76 -20.74 -11.56
CA SER A 9 38.07 -21.16 -10.20
C SER A 9 36.85 -21.02 -9.28
N PHE A 10 36.31 -22.15 -8.82
CA PHE A 10 35.40 -22.18 -7.68
C PHE A 10 36.20 -22.17 -6.38
N ALA A 11 36.01 -21.10 -5.60
CA ALA A 11 36.42 -21.00 -4.22
C ALA A 11 35.61 -21.97 -3.35
N SER A 12 36.30 -22.82 -2.60
CA SER A 12 35.73 -23.64 -1.53
C SER A 12 36.37 -23.26 -0.19
N ASN A 13 35.51 -23.23 0.83
CA ASN A 13 35.78 -23.20 2.27
C ASN A 13 35.92 -21.80 2.91
N LYS A 14 34.74 -21.24 3.23
CA LYS A 14 34.57 -20.35 4.38
C LYS A 14 34.90 -21.12 5.65
N GLU A 15 36.14 -20.98 6.12
CA GLU A 15 36.44 -21.10 7.53
C GLU A 15 35.70 -19.98 8.27
N PHE A 16 35.03 -20.34 9.37
CA PHE A 16 34.50 -19.37 10.32
C PHE A 16 35.68 -18.67 10.98
N SER A 17 36.11 -17.54 10.43
CA SER A 17 36.92 -16.57 11.15
C SER A 17 36.10 -16.10 12.35
N PHE A 18 36.54 -16.47 13.55
CA PHE A 18 36.22 -15.68 14.73
C PHE A 18 36.51 -14.23 14.39
N MET A 19 35.54 -13.35 14.67
CA MET A 19 35.64 -11.92 14.40
C MET A 19 37.03 -11.43 14.78
N ASN A 20 37.82 -11.04 13.77
CA ASN A 20 38.82 -10.01 13.94
C ASN A 20 38.04 -8.82 14.50
N THR A 21 38.12 -8.64 15.82
CA THR A 21 37.74 -7.40 16.46
C THR A 21 38.57 -6.32 15.80
N THR A 22 37.94 -5.64 14.86
CA THR A 22 38.33 -4.33 14.37
C THR A 22 38.89 -3.57 15.56
N ALA A 23 40.15 -3.17 15.47
CA ALA A 23 40.74 -2.25 16.44
C ALA A 23 39.72 -1.13 16.70
N PRO A 24 39.44 -0.78 17.97
CA PRO A 24 38.45 0.23 18.26
C PRO A 24 38.86 1.52 17.53
N SER A 25 37.92 2.05 16.74
CA SER A 25 37.95 3.40 16.21
C SER A 25 38.49 4.36 17.29
N LYS A 26 39.35 5.31 16.89
CA LYS A 26 39.98 6.36 17.73
C LYS A 26 39.02 7.21 18.61
N ASP A 27 37.72 6.94 18.60
CA ASP A 27 36.66 7.77 19.18
C ASP A 27 35.89 7.16 20.37
N ARG A 28 36.38 6.10 21.02
CA ARG A 28 35.79 5.62 22.30
C ARG A 28 36.72 5.90 23.48
N LYS A 29 36.54 7.06 24.12
CA LYS A 29 37.13 7.37 25.44
C LYS A 29 36.43 6.55 26.52
N LEU A 30 36.88 5.31 26.74
CA LEU A 30 36.45 4.53 27.90
C LEU A 30 37.14 5.06 29.17
N PRO A 31 36.42 5.19 30.30
CA PRO A 31 37.01 5.62 31.56
C PRO A 31 37.95 4.53 32.12
N PHE A 32 39.10 4.93 32.67
CA PHE A 32 40.08 4.04 33.32
C PHE A 32 39.62 3.59 34.72
N LEU A 33 38.39 3.07 34.80
CA LEU A 33 37.84 2.45 36.00
C LEU A 33 38.12 0.93 35.96
N PRO A 34 38.37 0.29 37.12
CA PRO A 34 38.50 -1.16 37.19
C PRO A 34 37.29 -1.85 36.55
N GLY A 35 37.52 -2.73 35.57
CA GLY A 35 36.47 -3.43 34.80
C GLY A 35 36.23 -2.90 33.38
N PHE A 36 36.78 -1.73 33.02
CA PHE A 36 36.72 -1.16 31.65
C PHE A 36 38.05 -1.26 30.89
N THR A 37 38.98 -2.07 31.37
CA THR A 37 40.30 -2.34 30.79
C THR A 37 40.44 -3.81 30.42
N PHE A 38 40.95 -4.12 29.23
CA PHE A 38 41.28 -5.49 28.83
C PHE A 38 42.65 -5.89 29.40
N ASP A 39 42.80 -7.11 29.92
CA ASP A 39 44.05 -7.59 30.53
C ASP A 39 44.95 -8.20 29.44
N ASP A 40 45.89 -7.40 28.90
CA ASP A 40 46.80 -7.75 27.78
C ASP A 40 47.88 -8.79 28.13
N LYS A 41 47.77 -9.48 29.27
CA LYS A 41 48.76 -10.46 29.74
C LYS A 41 48.97 -11.65 28.80
N PHE A 42 48.04 -11.90 27.89
CA PHE A 42 48.13 -13.01 26.92
C PHE A 42 48.76 -12.63 25.58
N ILE A 43 49.13 -11.35 25.36
CA ILE A 43 49.63 -10.86 24.06
C ILE A 43 51.16 -10.63 24.09
N LYS A 44 51.79 -10.47 25.26
CA LYS A 44 53.24 -10.27 25.37
C LYS A 44 53.99 -11.60 25.44
N GLU A 45 54.76 -11.92 24.41
CA GLU A 45 55.61 -13.12 24.38
C GLU A 45 57.03 -12.89 24.95
N ARG A 46 57.45 -11.63 25.13
CA ARG A 46 58.80 -11.27 25.63
C ARG A 46 58.71 -10.34 26.84
N HIS A 47 59.28 -10.78 27.98
CA HIS A 47 59.24 -10.06 29.27
C HIS A 47 60.63 -9.62 29.77
N HIS A 48 61.59 -9.40 28.87
CA HIS A 48 62.92 -8.93 29.28
C HIS A 48 62.84 -7.50 29.83
N LYS A 49 63.57 -7.24 30.92
CA LYS A 49 63.69 -5.89 31.50
C LYS A 49 64.74 -5.11 30.73
N SER A 50 64.39 -3.94 30.19
CA SER A 50 65.35 -3.00 29.60
C SER A 50 66.23 -2.40 30.69
N GLN A 51 67.54 -2.31 30.47
CA GLN A 51 68.52 -1.72 31.41
C GLN A 51 68.57 -0.19 31.27
N LEU A 52 67.39 0.45 31.36
CA LEU A 52 67.21 1.89 31.21
C LEU A 52 67.77 2.67 32.41
N LEU A 53 67.80 2.03 33.57
CA LEU A 53 68.37 2.54 34.80
C LEU A 53 69.62 1.73 35.12
N ALA A 54 70.78 2.40 35.11
CA ALA A 54 72.05 1.77 35.41
C ALA A 54 72.88 2.65 36.35
N TYR A 55 73.77 2.04 37.12
CA TYR A 55 74.80 2.77 37.87
C TYR A 55 76.09 2.72 37.08
N LYS A 56 76.60 3.88 36.66
CA LYS A 56 77.95 4.00 36.09
C LYS A 56 78.80 4.78 37.08
N ASN A 57 79.86 4.16 37.59
CA ASN A 57 80.75 4.75 38.61
C ASN A 57 80.00 5.28 39.85
N HIS A 58 79.09 4.46 40.41
CA HIS A 58 78.30 4.77 41.62
C HIS A 58 77.32 5.95 41.51
N ILE A 59 77.09 6.49 40.31
CA ILE A 59 76.09 7.51 40.05
C ILE A 59 74.92 6.86 39.30
N PRO A 60 73.66 7.09 39.71
CA PRO A 60 72.50 6.60 38.96
C PRO A 60 72.37 7.38 37.65
N VAL A 61 72.40 6.68 36.53
CA VAL A 61 72.27 7.24 35.17
C VAL A 61 71.07 6.59 34.47
N VAL A 62 70.27 7.41 33.81
CA VAL A 62 69.22 6.97 32.89
C VAL A 62 69.83 6.93 31.49
N HIS A 63 69.78 5.80 30.82
CA HIS A 63 70.21 5.70 29.41
C HIS A 63 69.08 6.16 28.49
N ASP A 64 69.24 7.32 27.86
CA ASP A 64 68.36 7.79 26.79
C ASP A 64 68.70 7.04 25.49
N TYR A 65 67.81 6.18 25.02
CA TYR A 65 67.89 5.58 23.69
C TYR A 65 66.75 6.11 22.82
N ASP A 66 66.92 7.31 22.27
CA ASP A 66 66.14 7.83 21.12
C ASP A 66 67.04 7.87 19.87
N VAL A 67 67.73 6.77 19.60
CA VAL A 67 68.39 6.50 18.32
C VAL A 67 67.95 5.10 17.90
N PRO A 68 67.37 4.93 16.68
CA PRO A 68 67.10 3.60 16.18
C PRO A 68 68.42 2.83 16.20
N VAL A 69 68.41 1.64 16.80
CA VAL A 69 69.53 0.70 16.69
C VAL A 69 69.86 0.59 15.21
N GLU A 70 70.99 1.17 14.80
CA GLU A 70 71.61 0.90 13.52
C GLU A 70 71.69 -0.63 13.44
N VAL A 71 70.94 -1.17 12.49
CA VAL A 71 70.98 -2.58 12.12
C VAL A 71 72.31 -2.76 11.40
N ASP A 72 73.36 -2.89 12.20
CA ASP A 72 74.72 -3.04 11.69
C ASP A 72 74.89 -4.47 11.13
N GLU A 73 75.34 -4.49 9.87
CA GLU A 73 76.22 -5.49 9.27
C GLU A 73 75.74 -6.90 8.89
N LEU A 74 74.46 -7.27 8.98
CA LEU A 74 74.04 -8.63 8.55
C LEU A 74 73.40 -8.76 7.16
N GLN A 75 73.14 -7.65 6.45
CA GLN A 75 72.48 -7.69 5.13
C GLN A 75 73.39 -7.41 3.93
N THR A 76 74.63 -6.93 4.15
CA THR A 76 75.60 -6.66 3.07
C THR A 76 76.59 -7.81 2.82
N GLU A 77 76.55 -8.88 3.63
CA GLU A 77 77.42 -10.05 3.45
C GLU A 77 76.91 -11.03 2.40
N THR A 78 75.59 -11.16 2.20
CA THR A 78 75.00 -12.13 1.27
C THR A 78 75.28 -11.78 -0.20
N GLU A 79 75.20 -10.49 -0.56
CA GLU A 79 75.54 -10.00 -1.89
C GLU A 79 77.06 -10.09 -2.17
N LYS A 80 77.89 -9.78 -1.16
CA LYS A 80 79.35 -9.95 -1.26
C LYS A 80 79.78 -11.43 -1.31
N LEU A 81 79.02 -12.34 -0.70
CA LEU A 81 79.25 -13.79 -0.80
C LEU A 81 78.91 -14.32 -2.19
N ALA A 82 77.82 -13.88 -2.80
CA ALA A 82 77.44 -14.27 -4.15
C ALA A 82 78.49 -13.82 -5.18
N ASP A 83 79.04 -12.62 -5.03
CA ASP A 83 80.13 -12.14 -5.90
C ASP A 83 81.49 -12.83 -5.64
N MET A 84 81.82 -13.18 -4.39
CA MET A 84 83.01 -14.01 -4.11
C MET A 84 82.84 -15.48 -4.57
N LEU A 85 81.63 -16.02 -4.57
CA LEU A 85 81.35 -17.41 -4.94
C LEU A 85 81.18 -17.63 -6.45
N ARG A 86 80.93 -16.59 -7.26
CA ARG A 86 81.17 -16.64 -8.71
C ARG A 86 82.65 -16.89 -9.05
N SER A 87 83.56 -16.51 -8.15
CA SER A 87 85.01 -16.70 -8.33
C SER A 87 85.54 -18.07 -7.86
N THR A 88 84.82 -18.78 -6.98
CA THR A 88 85.30 -20.07 -6.45
C THR A 88 85.12 -21.23 -7.43
N THR A 89 84.15 -21.16 -8.34
CA THR A 89 83.99 -22.17 -9.41
C THR A 89 85.07 -22.07 -10.50
N GLN A 90 85.79 -20.94 -10.59
CA GLN A 90 86.93 -20.76 -11.52
C GLN A 90 88.30 -21.11 -10.91
N LEU A 91 88.39 -21.38 -9.61
CA LEU A 91 89.65 -21.73 -8.94
C LEU A 91 90.15 -23.16 -9.22
N TYR A 92 89.35 -23.98 -9.92
CA TYR A 92 89.79 -25.30 -10.38
C TYR A 92 90.51 -25.30 -11.74
N LYS A 93 90.62 -24.16 -12.44
CA LYS A 93 91.48 -24.04 -13.62
C LYS A 93 92.14 -22.66 -13.74
N SER A 94 93.47 -22.70 -13.70
CA SER A 94 94.45 -21.72 -14.18
C SER A 94 94.89 -20.60 -13.22
N THR A 95 96.22 -20.54 -13.11
CA THR A 95 97.07 -19.56 -12.46
C THR A 95 97.01 -18.23 -13.20
N THR A 96 96.59 -17.13 -12.55
CA THR A 96 97.28 -15.82 -12.69
C THR A 96 96.81 -14.77 -11.66
N THR A 97 97.82 -14.24 -10.96
CA THR A 97 98.00 -12.91 -10.34
C THR A 97 96.80 -11.96 -10.23
N ASN A 98 96.35 -11.72 -8.98
CA ASN A 98 96.20 -10.38 -8.41
C ASN A 98 96.15 -10.45 -6.87
N GLU A 99 96.89 -9.54 -6.23
CA GLU A 99 97.12 -9.50 -4.79
C GLU A 99 95.90 -8.98 -4.02
N THR A 100 95.08 -9.89 -3.52
CA THR A 100 94.28 -9.69 -2.31
C THR A 100 94.60 -10.84 -1.35
N LYS A 101 94.82 -10.53 -0.06
CA LYS A 101 95.16 -11.53 0.97
C LYS A 101 94.09 -12.63 0.99
N GLN A 102 94.37 -13.78 0.38
CA GLN A 102 93.56 -14.99 0.50
C GLN A 102 93.54 -15.39 1.99
N LYS A 103 92.40 -15.18 2.66
CA LYS A 103 92.12 -15.85 3.94
C LYS A 103 91.88 -17.33 3.63
N GLU A 104 92.46 -18.21 4.44
CA GLU A 104 92.30 -19.66 4.30
C GLU A 104 90.81 -20.07 4.35
N ASN A 105 90.40 -21.05 3.54
CA ASN A 105 89.00 -21.43 3.35
C ASN A 105 88.29 -21.83 4.65
N TRP A 106 88.99 -22.45 5.61
CA TRP A 106 88.41 -22.85 6.89
C TRP A 106 88.01 -21.64 7.78
N LEU A 107 88.69 -20.50 7.64
CA LEU A 107 88.42 -19.26 8.37
C LEU A 107 87.25 -18.45 7.79
N SER A 108 86.96 -18.60 6.48
CA SER A 108 85.90 -17.84 5.79
C SER A 108 84.55 -18.56 5.72
N LEU A 109 84.58 -19.89 5.89
CA LEU A 109 83.42 -20.78 5.89
C LEU A 109 83.07 -21.34 7.27
N GLU A 110 83.75 -20.87 8.33
CA GLU A 110 83.52 -21.26 9.73
C GLU A 110 82.02 -21.12 10.08
N LYS A 111 81.44 -22.16 10.69
CA LYS A 111 80.03 -22.24 11.13
C LYS A 111 78.97 -22.19 10.01
N LYS A 112 79.34 -22.14 8.74
CA LYS A 112 78.38 -22.24 7.63
C LYS A 112 78.09 -23.70 7.33
N VAL A 113 76.83 -24.10 7.53
CA VAL A 113 76.37 -25.48 7.39
C VAL A 113 75.18 -25.51 6.46
N LEU A 114 75.26 -26.34 5.42
CA LEU A 114 74.15 -26.62 4.54
C LEU A 114 73.27 -27.67 5.21
N ARG A 115 71.96 -27.43 5.23
CA ARG A 115 70.98 -28.28 5.89
C ARG A 115 69.92 -28.72 4.90
N PHE A 116 69.81 -30.03 4.71
CA PHE A 116 68.85 -30.67 3.83
C PHE A 116 67.89 -31.55 4.63
N TYR A 117 66.63 -31.52 4.26
CA TYR A 117 65.59 -32.39 4.75
C TYR A 117 65.43 -33.56 3.80
N ALA A 118 65.47 -34.77 4.33
CA ALA A 118 65.44 -36.00 3.56
C ALA A 118 64.59 -37.07 4.24
N TYR A 119 64.30 -38.15 3.52
CA TYR A 119 63.75 -39.35 4.11
C TYR A 119 64.35 -40.61 3.48
N PHE A 120 64.24 -41.73 4.19
CA PHE A 120 64.42 -43.05 3.60
C PHE A 120 63.26 -43.96 4.01
N LYS A 121 62.95 -44.95 3.16
CA LYS A 121 61.91 -45.95 3.44
C LYS A 121 62.55 -47.17 4.08
N GLU A 122 61.98 -47.62 5.19
CA GLU A 122 62.40 -48.83 5.90
C GLU A 122 61.29 -49.88 5.81
N GLY A 123 61.61 -51.06 5.30
CA GLY A 123 60.68 -52.18 5.25
C GLY A 123 60.43 -52.74 6.64
N VAL A 124 59.17 -52.99 6.98
CA VAL A 124 58.76 -53.54 8.28
C VAL A 124 58.11 -54.90 8.06
N HIS A 125 58.66 -55.92 8.70
CA HIS A 125 58.08 -57.26 8.66
C HIS A 125 57.21 -57.51 9.90
N GLU A 126 56.13 -58.28 9.72
CA GLU A 126 55.27 -58.80 10.81
C GLU A 126 54.52 -57.74 11.65
N SER A 127 54.22 -56.56 11.10
CA SER A 127 53.37 -55.57 11.75
C SER A 127 51.94 -55.59 11.20
N PRO A 128 50.88 -55.63 12.04
CA PRO A 128 49.49 -55.51 11.60
C PRO A 128 49.09 -54.06 11.29
N VAL A 129 49.99 -53.10 11.50
CA VAL A 129 49.72 -51.66 11.36
C VAL A 129 50.29 -51.10 10.06
N GLU A 130 51.47 -51.56 9.64
CA GLU A 130 52.18 -51.03 8.47
C GLU A 130 53.12 -52.07 7.84
N GLN A 131 53.37 -51.96 6.53
CA GLN A 131 54.35 -52.80 5.80
C GLN A 131 55.69 -52.10 5.55
N SER A 132 55.69 -50.76 5.55
CA SER A 132 56.88 -49.93 5.39
C SER A 132 56.65 -48.62 6.10
N ARG A 133 57.70 -48.06 6.70
CA ARG A 133 57.67 -46.75 7.38
C ARG A 133 58.61 -45.76 6.73
N VAL A 134 58.26 -44.48 6.84
CA VAL A 134 59.06 -43.38 6.29
C VAL A 134 59.81 -42.70 7.43
N ARG A 135 61.15 -42.79 7.42
CA ARG A 135 61.98 -42.13 8.44
C ARG A 135 62.52 -40.82 7.91
N LYS A 136 62.06 -39.73 8.52
CA LYS A 136 62.51 -38.37 8.20
C LYS A 136 63.90 -38.15 8.78
N CYS A 137 64.78 -37.49 8.05
CA CYS A 137 66.16 -37.24 8.46
C CYS A 137 66.57 -35.83 8.01
N VAL A 138 67.55 -35.27 8.70
CA VAL A 138 68.17 -34.00 8.37
C VAL A 138 69.64 -34.28 8.10
N ILE A 139 70.09 -33.93 6.90
CA ILE A 139 71.48 -34.05 6.47
C ILE A 139 72.12 -32.68 6.64
N PHE A 140 73.26 -32.66 7.31
CA PHE A 140 74.08 -31.46 7.50
C PHE A 140 75.41 -31.65 6.78
N TYR A 141 75.77 -30.69 5.93
CA TYR A 141 77.04 -30.61 5.23
C TYR A 141 77.80 -29.38 5.72
N TYR A 142 78.99 -29.58 6.28
CA TYR A 142 79.82 -28.53 6.85
C TYR A 142 80.79 -28.00 5.79
N LEU A 143 80.65 -26.72 5.45
CA LEU A 143 81.47 -26.09 4.40
C LEU A 143 82.93 -25.87 4.82
N GLU A 144 83.23 -25.94 6.12
CA GLU A 144 84.58 -25.74 6.66
C GLU A 144 85.54 -26.90 6.35
N ASP A 145 85.05 -28.14 6.27
CA ASP A 145 85.87 -29.35 6.20
C ASP A 145 85.29 -30.49 5.32
N ASP A 146 84.24 -30.20 4.55
CA ASP A 146 83.51 -31.17 3.71
C ASP A 146 83.02 -32.40 4.48
N THR A 147 82.73 -32.25 5.77
CA THR A 147 82.14 -33.33 6.58
C THR A 147 80.63 -33.31 6.50
N MET A 148 80.03 -34.48 6.70
CA MET A 148 78.59 -34.67 6.72
C MET A 148 78.16 -35.36 8.01
N HIS A 149 76.98 -34.99 8.52
CA HIS A 149 76.30 -35.73 9.57
C HIS A 149 74.81 -35.86 9.23
N ILE A 150 74.19 -36.97 9.61
CA ILE A 150 72.76 -37.21 9.37
C ILE A 150 72.11 -37.46 10.72
N SER A 151 71.04 -36.73 11.03
CA SER A 151 70.26 -36.93 12.25
C SER A 151 68.77 -37.05 11.96
N GLU A 152 68.12 -37.94 12.69
CA GLU A 152 66.68 -38.09 12.66
C GLU A 152 66.06 -37.23 13.76
N PRO A 153 65.10 -36.35 13.42
CA PRO A 153 64.37 -35.57 14.40
C PRO A 153 63.53 -36.50 15.29
N LYS A 154 63.44 -36.15 16.57
CA LYS A 154 62.63 -36.91 17.53
C LYS A 154 61.14 -36.68 17.23
N GLN A 155 60.38 -37.77 17.12
CA GLN A 155 58.94 -37.77 16.91
C GLN A 155 58.24 -38.43 18.10
N ASP A 156 57.31 -37.70 18.71
CA ASP A 156 56.57 -38.19 19.87
C ASP A 156 55.84 -39.49 19.54
N ASN A 157 55.94 -40.46 20.45
CA ASN A 157 55.29 -41.78 20.32
C ASN A 157 55.71 -42.60 19.08
N SER A 158 56.88 -42.34 18.50
CA SER A 158 57.44 -43.17 17.41
C SER A 158 57.85 -44.57 17.87
N GLY A 159 58.32 -44.71 19.12
CA GLY A 159 58.74 -46.00 19.69
C GLY A 159 60.08 -46.52 19.16
N ILE A 160 60.72 -45.81 18.24
CA ILE A 160 62.02 -46.13 17.65
C ILE A 160 63.11 -45.25 18.31
N PRO A 161 64.33 -45.76 18.56
CA PRO A 161 65.43 -44.90 18.97
C PRO A 161 65.77 -43.88 17.87
N GLN A 162 65.66 -42.59 18.21
CA GLN A 162 65.86 -41.45 17.31
C GLN A 162 67.03 -40.57 17.75
N GLY A 163 67.61 -39.81 16.82
CA GLY A 163 68.76 -38.93 17.06
C GLY A 163 69.80 -39.04 15.94
N THR A 164 71.08 -38.90 16.26
CA THR A 164 72.17 -38.95 15.26
C THR A 164 72.26 -40.32 14.61
N LEU A 165 71.96 -40.39 13.31
CA LEU A 165 72.00 -41.62 12.50
C LEU A 165 73.41 -41.89 11.96
N VAL A 166 74.10 -40.82 11.52
CA VAL A 166 75.48 -40.85 11.03
C VAL A 166 76.25 -39.72 11.72
N LYS A 167 77.34 -40.06 12.41
CA LYS A 167 78.21 -39.08 13.09
C LYS A 167 78.92 -38.18 12.08
N ARG A 168 79.35 -36.98 12.50
CA ARG A 168 80.07 -36.02 11.65
C ARG A 168 81.44 -36.59 11.22
N HIS A 169 81.62 -36.79 9.92
CA HIS A 169 82.91 -37.11 9.27
C HIS A 169 82.76 -36.99 7.74
N ARG A 170 83.85 -37.11 6.97
CA ARG A 170 83.78 -37.13 5.50
C ARG A 170 83.22 -38.48 5.05
N ILE A 171 82.06 -38.45 4.38
CA ILE A 171 81.34 -39.66 3.98
C ILE A 171 81.82 -40.10 2.59
N PRO A 172 82.36 -41.33 2.43
CA PRO A 172 82.75 -41.84 1.11
C PRO A 172 81.51 -42.16 0.27
N ARG A 173 81.59 -41.94 -1.04
CA ARG A 173 80.54 -42.34 -2.00
C ARG A 173 80.60 -43.84 -2.29
N ASP A 174 79.47 -44.42 -2.66
CA ASP A 174 79.40 -45.83 -3.06
C ASP A 174 80.09 -46.09 -4.41
N ARG A 175 80.71 -47.27 -4.52
CA ARG A 175 81.60 -47.67 -5.63
C ARG A 175 80.84 -47.78 -6.95
N ILE A 176 81.06 -46.85 -7.87
CA ILE A 176 80.61 -47.02 -9.27
C ILE A 176 81.80 -47.30 -10.22
N GLN A 177 83.06 -46.98 -9.87
CA GLN A 177 84.22 -47.17 -10.77
C GLN A 177 85.61 -47.22 -10.07
N GLY A 178 85.85 -48.21 -9.22
CA GLY A 178 87.22 -48.66 -8.87
C GLY A 178 88.16 -47.75 -8.06
N ASN A 179 87.81 -46.49 -7.76
CA ASN A 179 88.66 -45.58 -6.98
C ASN A 179 88.12 -45.41 -5.54
N SER A 180 88.89 -45.80 -4.52
CA SER A 180 88.42 -45.96 -3.13
C SER A 180 88.38 -44.67 -2.29
N ASN A 181 88.50 -43.49 -2.91
CA ASN A 181 88.79 -42.25 -2.18
C ASN A 181 87.99 -41.02 -2.66
N VAL A 182 86.74 -41.23 -3.11
CA VAL A 182 85.85 -40.14 -3.54
C VAL A 182 84.79 -39.89 -2.45
N TYR A 183 84.73 -38.65 -1.95
CA TYR A 183 83.78 -38.21 -0.92
C TYR A 183 82.60 -37.46 -1.53
N TYR A 184 81.49 -37.39 -0.80
CA TYR A 184 80.38 -36.50 -1.18
C TYR A 184 80.84 -35.05 -1.17
N THR A 185 80.47 -34.31 -2.21
CA THR A 185 80.74 -32.88 -2.37
C THR A 185 79.42 -32.12 -2.48
N ILE A 186 79.50 -30.79 -2.39
CA ILE A 186 78.33 -29.89 -2.50
C ILE A 186 77.54 -30.16 -3.79
N ASP A 187 78.23 -30.44 -4.89
CA ASP A 187 77.62 -30.72 -6.20
C ASP A 187 76.73 -31.96 -6.24
N ASP A 188 76.81 -32.87 -5.27
CA ASP A 188 75.96 -34.07 -5.23
C ASP A 188 74.63 -33.84 -4.55
N LEU A 189 74.53 -32.78 -3.74
CA LEU A 189 73.41 -32.50 -2.88
C LEU A 189 72.51 -31.45 -3.53
N ASN A 190 71.29 -31.83 -3.88
CA ASN A 190 70.24 -30.90 -4.28
C ASN A 190 68.87 -31.50 -3.95
N VAL A 191 67.84 -30.66 -3.83
CA VAL A 191 66.45 -31.11 -3.65
C VAL A 191 66.03 -31.99 -4.84
N GLY A 192 65.38 -33.12 -4.56
CA GLY A 192 65.00 -34.11 -5.56
C GLY A 192 66.10 -35.11 -5.93
N ARG A 193 67.30 -35.04 -5.34
CA ARG A 193 68.35 -36.05 -5.53
C ARG A 193 68.35 -37.12 -4.45
N GLU A 194 68.88 -38.28 -4.80
CA GLU A 194 69.06 -39.43 -3.92
C GLU A 194 70.54 -39.63 -3.62
N ILE A 195 70.87 -39.72 -2.33
CA ILE A 195 72.24 -40.04 -1.88
C ILE A 195 72.23 -41.37 -1.16
N THR A 196 73.23 -42.22 -1.45
CA THR A 196 73.38 -43.50 -0.75
C THR A 196 74.55 -43.42 0.23
N VAL A 197 74.23 -43.53 1.51
CA VAL A 197 75.20 -43.40 2.60
C VAL A 197 75.14 -44.68 3.42
N TYR A 198 76.25 -45.42 3.48
CA TYR A 198 76.39 -46.67 4.23
C TYR A 198 75.25 -47.67 3.96
N GLY A 199 74.90 -47.86 2.69
CA GLY A 199 73.87 -48.80 2.25
C GLY A 199 72.43 -48.34 2.46
N LYS A 200 72.20 -47.08 2.88
CA LYS A 200 70.86 -46.47 2.95
C LYS A 200 70.75 -45.33 1.94
N THR A 201 69.70 -45.37 1.12
CA THR A 201 69.40 -44.32 0.14
C THR A 201 68.43 -43.29 0.74
N PHE A 202 68.88 -42.05 0.83
CA PHE A 202 68.12 -40.91 1.31
C PHE A 202 67.66 -40.06 0.13
N ARG A 203 66.36 -39.77 0.05
CA ARG A 203 65.78 -38.82 -0.90
C ARG A 203 65.72 -37.45 -0.24
N ILE A 204 66.41 -36.46 -0.81
CA ILE A 204 66.36 -35.08 -0.36
C ILE A 204 65.06 -34.44 -0.86
N VAL A 205 64.22 -33.96 0.05
CA VAL A 205 62.90 -33.39 -0.26
C VAL A 205 62.85 -31.89 -0.11
N ASP A 206 63.67 -31.30 0.76
CA ASP A 206 63.71 -29.85 0.98
C ASP A 206 65.09 -29.44 1.51
N CYS A 207 65.38 -28.15 1.53
CA CYS A 207 66.56 -27.58 2.16
C CYS A 207 66.21 -26.33 2.97
N ASP A 208 67.04 -25.98 3.93
CA ASP A 208 66.86 -24.78 4.73
C ASP A 208 67.03 -23.50 3.88
N ALA A 209 66.45 -22.39 4.35
CA ALA A 209 66.49 -21.10 3.63
C ALA A 209 67.92 -20.67 3.28
N PHE A 210 68.85 -20.76 4.25
CA PHE A 210 70.27 -20.47 4.03
C PHE A 210 70.89 -21.34 2.91
N THR A 211 70.52 -22.63 2.86
CA THR A 211 71.05 -23.56 1.85
C THR A 211 70.51 -23.21 0.48
N ARG A 212 69.23 -22.83 0.38
CA ARG A 212 68.60 -22.38 -0.85
C ARG A 212 69.29 -21.13 -1.41
N ASP A 213 69.51 -20.13 -0.56
CA ASP A 213 70.19 -18.88 -0.93
C ASP A 213 71.65 -19.13 -1.34
N PHE A 214 72.35 -20.03 -0.65
CA PHE A 214 73.73 -20.40 -0.94
C PHE A 214 73.87 -21.07 -2.33
N PHE A 215 73.02 -22.04 -2.65
CA PHE A 215 73.04 -22.71 -3.95
C PHE A 215 72.66 -21.75 -5.09
N ASN A 216 71.62 -20.93 -4.91
CA ASN A 216 71.24 -19.89 -5.86
C ASN A 216 72.39 -18.87 -6.06
N GLY A 217 73.11 -18.51 -4.99
CA GLY A 217 74.27 -17.62 -5.04
C GLY A 217 75.46 -18.20 -5.83
N ILE A 218 75.63 -19.53 -5.84
CA ILE A 218 76.66 -20.23 -6.64
C ILE A 218 76.17 -20.50 -8.08
N GLY A 219 74.91 -20.19 -8.38
CA GLY A 219 74.30 -20.40 -9.70
C GLY A 219 73.72 -21.79 -9.91
N VAL A 220 73.47 -22.55 -8.84
CA VAL A 220 72.78 -23.84 -8.87
C VAL A 220 71.33 -23.63 -8.42
N GLU A 221 70.38 -23.80 -9.33
CA GLU A 221 68.95 -23.68 -8.99
C GLU A 221 68.51 -24.84 -8.09
N VAL A 222 67.86 -24.50 -6.96
CA VAL A 222 67.27 -25.46 -6.04
C VAL A 222 65.78 -25.63 -6.34
N PRO A 223 65.31 -26.84 -6.68
CA PRO A 223 63.88 -27.12 -6.90
C PRO A 223 62.98 -26.77 -5.68
N GLU A 224 61.68 -26.61 -5.95
CA GLU A 224 60.66 -26.44 -4.92
C GLU A 224 60.57 -27.67 -3.99
N PRO A 225 60.17 -27.52 -2.71
CA PRO A 225 60.09 -28.62 -1.75
C PRO A 225 59.15 -29.76 -2.21
N GLU A 226 59.64 -31.00 -2.18
CA GLU A 226 58.84 -32.21 -2.40
C GLU A 226 58.10 -32.62 -1.09
N PRO A 227 56.83 -33.05 -1.15
CA PRO A 227 56.17 -33.59 0.03
C PRO A 227 56.78 -34.93 0.44
N TYR A 228 56.88 -35.18 1.75
CA TYR A 228 57.19 -36.52 2.25
C TYR A 228 56.12 -37.51 1.79
N PRO A 229 56.48 -38.75 1.39
CA PRO A 229 55.48 -39.76 1.10
C PRO A 229 54.69 -40.09 2.37
N GLY A 230 53.38 -40.28 2.22
CA GLY A 230 52.53 -40.79 3.30
C GLY A 230 52.93 -42.21 3.69
N ASP A 231 52.80 -42.54 4.98
CA ASP A 231 52.91 -43.90 5.48
C ASP A 231 51.62 -44.34 6.19
N GLN A 232 51.37 -45.66 6.17
CA GLN A 232 50.15 -46.26 6.70
C GLN A 232 49.98 -45.99 8.20
N TYR A 233 51.09 -45.90 8.93
CA TYR A 233 51.10 -45.60 10.35
C TYR A 233 50.62 -44.18 10.66
N THR A 234 51.15 -43.16 9.97
CA THR A 234 50.77 -41.76 10.20
C THR A 234 49.31 -41.54 9.82
N GLU A 235 48.85 -42.07 8.69
CA GLU A 235 47.44 -41.96 8.28
C GLU A 235 46.48 -42.57 9.30
N LYS A 236 46.77 -43.79 9.78
CA LYS A 236 45.95 -44.47 10.78
C LYS A 236 45.93 -43.69 12.10
N ARG A 237 47.08 -43.16 12.53
CA ARG A 237 47.18 -42.42 13.79
C ARG A 237 46.46 -41.07 13.73
N GLU A 238 46.56 -40.37 12.62
CA GLU A 238 45.77 -39.15 12.37
C GLU A 238 44.27 -39.44 12.37
N SER A 239 43.82 -40.56 11.80
CA SER A 239 42.41 -40.94 11.80
C SER A 239 41.88 -41.20 13.23
N ILE A 240 42.67 -41.86 14.07
CA ILE A 240 42.35 -42.13 15.48
C ILE A 240 42.31 -40.81 16.25
N GLN A 241 43.30 -39.94 16.06
CA GLN A 241 43.34 -38.64 16.73
C GLN A 241 42.15 -37.75 16.33
N LYS A 242 41.76 -37.74 15.04
CA LYS A 242 40.54 -37.06 14.56
C LYS A 242 39.27 -37.63 15.21
N SER A 243 39.22 -38.94 15.47
CA SER A 243 38.08 -39.60 16.10
C SER A 243 37.94 -39.33 17.60
N MET A 244 39.04 -39.03 18.29
CA MET A 244 39.11 -38.75 19.73
C MET A 244 38.82 -37.29 20.10
N ASN A 245 38.46 -36.44 19.14
CA ASN A 245 38.19 -35.04 19.41
C ASN A 245 36.93 -34.87 20.31
N PRO A 246 37.05 -34.31 21.52
CA PRO A 246 35.90 -34.09 22.42
C PRO A 246 34.88 -33.10 21.86
N TYR A 247 35.24 -32.31 20.84
CA TYR A 247 34.35 -31.37 20.16
C TYR A 247 33.73 -31.93 18.87
N LYS A 248 33.73 -33.26 18.68
CA LYS A 248 33.13 -33.88 17.49
C LYS A 248 31.64 -33.53 17.43
N THR A 249 31.23 -32.92 16.32
CA THR A 249 29.81 -32.70 16.03
C THR A 249 29.13 -34.05 15.90
N LEU A 250 28.22 -34.34 16.82
CA LEU A 250 27.42 -35.56 16.83
C LEU A 250 26.64 -35.69 15.51
N SER A 251 26.51 -36.92 15.01
CA SER A 251 25.60 -37.23 13.90
C SER A 251 24.16 -36.84 14.28
N PRO A 252 23.29 -36.44 13.34
CA PRO A 252 21.87 -36.17 13.63
C PRO A 252 21.18 -37.31 14.40
N MET A 253 21.51 -38.57 14.06
CA MET A 253 20.96 -39.75 14.73
C MET A 253 21.44 -39.88 16.18
N ASP A 254 22.71 -39.55 16.46
CA ASP A 254 23.26 -39.56 17.82
C ASP A 254 22.69 -38.40 18.66
N GLN A 255 22.40 -37.26 18.03
CA GLN A 255 21.72 -36.13 18.68
C GLN A 255 20.30 -36.49 19.10
N ASP A 256 19.56 -37.20 18.25
CA ASP A 256 18.20 -37.67 18.56
C ASP A 256 18.21 -38.74 19.67
N LEU A 257 19.17 -39.67 19.63
CA LEU A 257 19.34 -40.66 20.69
C LEU A 257 19.67 -40.01 22.04
N LYS A 258 20.60 -39.04 22.05
CA LYS A 258 20.93 -38.26 23.26
C LYS A 258 19.68 -37.55 23.81
N LYS A 259 18.89 -36.93 22.93
CA LYS A 259 17.65 -36.24 23.29
C LYS A 259 16.62 -37.20 23.90
N TYR A 260 16.44 -38.38 23.30
CA TYR A 260 15.57 -39.43 23.84
C TYR A 260 16.03 -39.89 25.24
N MET A 261 17.34 -40.09 25.43
CA MET A 261 17.91 -40.42 26.73
C MET A 261 17.66 -39.31 27.76
N GLU A 262 17.91 -38.04 27.44
CA GLU A 262 17.64 -36.90 28.34
C GLU A 262 16.16 -36.84 28.76
N TYR A 263 15.22 -37.07 27.84
CA TYR A 263 13.79 -37.15 28.16
C TYR A 263 13.46 -38.33 29.07
N SER A 264 14.01 -39.51 28.77
CA SER A 264 13.73 -40.75 29.50
C SER A 264 14.26 -40.71 30.94
N PHE A 265 15.43 -40.08 31.14
CA PHE A 265 16.06 -39.97 32.45
C PHE A 265 15.55 -38.78 33.30
N LYS A 266 14.54 -38.02 32.83
CA LYS A 266 13.98 -36.84 33.52
C LYS A 266 15.05 -35.82 33.98
N GLY A 267 16.21 -35.82 33.33
CA GLY A 267 17.31 -34.93 33.67
C GLY A 267 16.96 -33.48 33.35
N LYS A 268 17.59 -32.52 34.05
CA LYS A 268 17.55 -31.11 33.64
C LYS A 268 18.06 -31.02 32.20
N ARG A 269 17.20 -30.56 31.29
CA ARG A 269 17.52 -30.34 29.87
C ARG A 269 18.86 -29.60 29.72
N THR A 270 19.80 -30.18 29.00
CA THR A 270 21.03 -29.46 28.63
C THR A 270 20.79 -28.76 27.30
N ASN A 271 20.74 -27.43 27.33
CA ASN A 271 20.55 -26.50 26.20
C ASN A 271 19.34 -26.76 25.27
N PRO A 272 18.41 -25.79 25.13
CA PRO A 272 17.28 -25.94 24.21
C PRO A 272 17.76 -26.15 22.78
N SER A 273 17.05 -27.02 22.04
CA SER A 273 17.35 -27.31 20.63
C SER A 273 17.33 -26.03 19.80
N LYS A 274 18.05 -25.99 18.68
CA LYS A 274 17.99 -24.87 17.73
C LYS A 274 16.55 -24.56 17.33
N GLN A 275 15.72 -25.59 17.12
CA GLN A 275 14.30 -25.41 16.79
C GLN A 275 13.50 -24.79 17.93
N GLU A 276 13.73 -25.20 19.18
CA GLU A 276 13.08 -24.62 20.35
C GLU A 276 13.51 -23.16 20.56
N LYS A 277 14.80 -22.86 20.37
CA LYS A 277 15.31 -21.48 20.43
C LYS A 277 14.64 -20.58 19.39
N VAL A 278 14.50 -21.06 18.15
CA VAL A 278 13.80 -20.34 17.08
C VAL A 278 12.32 -20.17 17.41
N ALA A 279 11.66 -21.21 17.94
CA ALA A 279 10.26 -21.12 18.36
C ALA A 279 10.05 -20.09 19.48
N VAL A 280 10.91 -20.08 20.50
CA VAL A 280 10.87 -19.10 21.59
C VAL A 280 11.16 -17.69 21.06
N GLN A 281 12.15 -17.53 20.19
CA GLN A 281 12.44 -16.23 19.57
C GLN A 281 11.26 -15.71 18.75
N LYS A 282 10.60 -16.58 17.98
CA LYS A 282 9.41 -16.24 17.20
C LYS A 282 8.24 -15.88 18.11
N PHE A 283 8.01 -16.66 19.16
CA PHE A 283 7.00 -16.37 20.17
C PHE A 283 7.20 -14.99 20.81
N LEU A 284 8.43 -14.66 21.23
CA LEU A 284 8.74 -13.36 21.83
C LEU A 284 8.61 -12.18 20.86
N ALA A 285 8.94 -12.39 19.58
CA ALA A 285 8.87 -11.33 18.57
C ALA A 285 7.43 -10.99 18.16
N PHE A 286 6.55 -11.99 18.12
CA PHE A 286 5.18 -11.87 17.60
C PHE A 286 4.11 -12.20 18.64
N ASP A 287 4.43 -12.11 19.94
CA ASP A 287 3.46 -12.38 21.00
C ASP A 287 2.24 -11.48 20.83
N ARG A 288 1.05 -12.08 21.00
CA ARG A 288 -0.28 -11.44 20.84
C ARG A 288 -0.56 -10.83 19.47
N GLN A 289 0.29 -11.04 18.46
CA GLN A 289 0.03 -10.59 17.10
C GLN A 289 -0.70 -11.69 16.34
N VAL A 290 -1.90 -11.35 15.87
CA VAL A 290 -2.81 -12.27 15.20
C VAL A 290 -3.29 -11.63 13.91
N LEU A 291 -3.11 -12.33 12.79
CA LEU A 291 -3.69 -11.93 11.51
C LEU A 291 -5.12 -12.45 11.46
N ARG A 292 -6.07 -11.54 11.26
CA ARG A 292 -7.49 -11.86 11.24
C ARG A 292 -8.07 -11.62 9.85
N PHE A 293 -8.65 -12.66 9.29
CA PHE A 293 -9.31 -12.66 7.99
C PHE A 293 -10.79 -13.03 8.12
N PHE A 294 -11.63 -12.38 7.32
CA PHE A 294 -13.01 -12.77 7.14
C PHE A 294 -13.11 -13.70 5.95
N CYS A 295 -13.74 -14.85 6.16
CA CYS A 295 -13.85 -15.89 5.16
C CYS A 295 -15.29 -16.33 4.96
N ALA A 296 -15.61 -16.68 3.71
CA ALA A 296 -16.88 -17.27 3.34
C ALA A 296 -16.63 -18.70 2.85
N TRP A 297 -17.43 -19.63 3.33
CA TRP A 297 -17.50 -20.98 2.79
C TRP A 297 -18.83 -21.11 2.05
N ASP A 298 -18.73 -21.27 0.73
CA ASP A 298 -19.87 -21.46 -0.15
C ASP A 298 -20.04 -22.96 -0.40
N ASP A 299 -21.12 -23.53 0.15
CA ASP A 299 -21.49 -24.93 -0.07
C ASP A 299 -22.79 -25.05 -0.90
N THR A 300 -23.27 -23.95 -1.50
CA THR A 300 -24.59 -23.85 -2.17
C THR A 300 -24.81 -24.83 -3.32
N GLU A 301 -23.73 -25.40 -3.88
CA GLU A 301 -23.80 -26.46 -4.90
C GLU A 301 -24.40 -27.79 -4.36
N LYS A 302 -24.38 -27.99 -3.04
CA LYS A 302 -24.96 -29.20 -2.42
C LYS A 302 -26.46 -29.04 -2.16
N LEU A 303 -27.17 -30.16 -2.13
CA LEU A 303 -28.63 -30.23 -1.95
C LEU A 303 -29.16 -29.43 -0.74
N TYR A 304 -28.42 -29.40 0.36
CA TYR A 304 -28.74 -28.64 1.58
C TYR A 304 -27.63 -27.67 1.96
N GLY A 305 -26.79 -27.32 0.99
CA GLY A 305 -25.65 -26.47 1.23
C GLY A 305 -26.05 -25.00 1.26
N ASP A 306 -25.35 -24.25 2.09
CA ASP A 306 -25.56 -22.84 2.29
C ASP A 306 -24.24 -22.09 2.26
N LYS A 307 -24.36 -20.77 2.26
CA LYS A 307 -23.22 -19.86 2.28
C LYS A 307 -23.02 -19.36 3.69
N ARG A 308 -21.91 -19.74 4.31
CA ARG A 308 -21.61 -19.48 5.73
C ARG A 308 -20.40 -18.57 5.88
N PHE A 309 -20.43 -17.73 6.91
CA PHE A 309 -19.40 -16.74 7.18
C PHE A 309 -18.59 -17.10 8.43
N PHE A 310 -17.29 -16.94 8.34
CA PHE A 310 -16.32 -17.36 9.34
C PHE A 310 -15.24 -16.28 9.53
N VAL A 311 -14.61 -16.31 10.69
CA VAL A 311 -13.41 -15.54 11.00
C VAL A 311 -12.26 -16.52 11.17
N LEU A 312 -11.18 -16.27 10.44
CA LEU A 312 -9.94 -17.00 10.53
C LEU A 312 -8.91 -16.15 11.26
N GLU A 313 -8.33 -16.72 12.31
CA GLU A 313 -7.29 -16.10 13.12
C GLU A 313 -5.99 -16.91 12.97
N TYR A 314 -4.96 -16.29 12.39
CA TYR A 314 -3.61 -16.86 12.22
C TYR A 314 -2.66 -16.24 13.25
N TYR A 315 -2.07 -17.06 14.10
CA TYR A 315 -1.20 -16.63 15.19
C TYR A 315 0.26 -16.62 14.73
N LEU A 316 0.86 -15.42 14.64
CA LEU A 316 2.25 -15.26 14.16
C LEU A 316 3.31 -15.84 15.12
N SER A 317 2.95 -16.05 16.38
CA SER A 317 3.86 -16.59 17.41
C SER A 317 4.19 -18.07 17.21
N ASP A 318 3.26 -18.85 16.65
CA ASP A 318 3.41 -20.31 16.52
C ASP A 318 2.90 -20.91 15.20
N ASP A 319 2.46 -20.09 14.23
CA ASP A 319 1.92 -20.50 12.92
C ASP A 319 0.70 -21.42 13.05
N THR A 320 -0.14 -21.15 14.04
CA THR A 320 -1.40 -21.87 14.22
C THR A 320 -2.58 -21.07 13.70
N MET A 321 -3.63 -21.77 13.31
CA MET A 321 -4.88 -21.18 12.82
C MET A 321 -6.04 -21.61 13.69
N LYS A 322 -6.97 -20.69 13.92
CA LYS A 322 -8.26 -20.93 14.56
C LYS A 322 -9.35 -20.38 13.66
N ILE A 323 -10.45 -21.11 13.53
CA ILE A 323 -11.60 -20.67 12.74
C ILE A 323 -12.83 -20.63 13.66
N SER A 324 -13.50 -19.48 13.69
CA SER A 324 -14.76 -19.28 14.41
C SER A 324 -15.86 -18.92 13.43
N GLU A 325 -17.05 -19.45 13.66
CA GLU A 325 -18.21 -19.15 12.83
C GLU A 325 -18.88 -17.86 13.29
N VAL A 326 -19.38 -17.07 12.32
CA VAL A 326 -20.14 -15.85 12.60
C VAL A 326 -21.61 -16.14 12.32
N PHE A 327 -22.41 -16.16 13.39
CA PHE A 327 -23.85 -16.39 13.29
C PHE A 327 -24.60 -15.08 13.05
N SER A 328 -25.51 -15.07 12.07
CA SER A 328 -26.51 -14.02 11.93
C SER A 328 -27.60 -14.17 13.00
N ALA A 329 -28.27 -13.07 13.34
CA ALA A 329 -29.44 -13.12 14.20
C ALA A 329 -30.52 -14.04 13.58
N ASN A 330 -31.21 -14.83 14.41
CA ASN A 330 -32.20 -15.82 13.99
C ASN A 330 -31.66 -16.89 13.01
N SER A 331 -30.36 -17.19 13.09
CA SER A 331 -29.79 -18.34 12.38
C SER A 331 -30.36 -19.66 12.90
N GLY A 332 -30.61 -20.61 12.00
CA GLY A 332 -31.05 -21.97 12.33
C GLY A 332 -29.92 -22.89 12.84
N TYR A 333 -28.68 -22.39 12.89
CA TYR A 333 -27.53 -23.15 13.39
C TYR A 333 -27.37 -23.01 14.90
N ASP A 334 -27.01 -24.12 15.55
CA ASP A 334 -26.64 -24.12 16.98
C ASP A 334 -25.35 -23.28 17.19
N PRO A 335 -25.37 -22.28 18.09
CA PRO A 335 -24.24 -21.36 18.26
C PRO A 335 -23.02 -22.03 18.93
N PHE A 336 -22.17 -22.65 18.11
CA PHE A 336 -20.85 -23.12 18.56
C PHE A 336 -19.76 -22.05 18.36
N PRO A 337 -19.03 -21.66 19.42
CA PRO A 337 -18.09 -20.53 19.36
C PRO A 337 -16.83 -20.80 18.51
N VAL A 338 -16.47 -22.07 18.29
CA VAL A 338 -15.26 -22.46 17.57
C VAL A 338 -15.62 -23.53 16.55
N PHE A 339 -15.31 -23.27 15.29
CA PHE A 339 -15.46 -24.23 14.20
C PHE A 339 -14.21 -25.11 14.08
N LEU A 340 -13.03 -24.49 14.17
CA LEU A 340 -11.74 -25.18 14.19
C LEU A 340 -10.91 -24.71 15.38
N LYS A 341 -10.53 -25.67 16.25
CA LYS A 341 -9.62 -25.42 17.37
C LYS A 341 -8.27 -24.91 16.87
N ARG A 342 -7.61 -24.06 17.66
CA ARG A 342 -6.28 -23.53 17.36
C ARG A 342 -5.28 -24.67 17.16
N GLN A 343 -4.78 -24.83 15.95
CA GLN A 343 -3.79 -25.85 15.59
C GLN A 343 -3.05 -25.47 14.30
N LYS A 344 -1.94 -26.15 14.02
CA LYS A 344 -1.29 -26.03 12.71
C LYS A 344 -2.13 -26.75 11.66
N VAL A 345 -2.58 -26.01 10.65
CA VAL A 345 -3.44 -26.58 9.60
C VAL A 345 -2.55 -27.14 8.48
N PRO A 346 -2.64 -28.44 8.17
CA PRO A 346 -1.87 -29.03 7.10
C PRO A 346 -2.42 -28.59 5.74
N ARG A 347 -1.53 -28.40 4.77
CA ARG A 347 -1.91 -28.29 3.36
C ARG A 347 -2.31 -29.67 2.82
N ILE A 348 -3.09 -29.65 1.74
CA ILE A 348 -3.41 -30.88 1.01
C ILE A 348 -2.11 -31.50 0.48
N LYS A 349 -1.95 -32.80 0.72
CA LYS A 349 -0.87 -33.60 0.12
C LYS A 349 -1.29 -34.06 -1.27
N ASN A 350 -0.40 -33.96 -2.25
CA ASN A 350 -0.65 -34.54 -3.58
C ASN A 350 -0.33 -36.05 -3.58
N SER A 351 0.53 -36.51 -2.67
CA SER A 351 0.91 -37.92 -2.55
C SER A 351 1.22 -38.31 -1.10
N ALA A 352 1.00 -39.58 -0.75
CA ALA A 352 1.20 -40.09 0.61
C ALA A 352 2.66 -39.97 1.10
N ASN A 353 3.63 -40.02 0.17
CA ASN A 353 5.06 -39.95 0.45
C ASN A 353 5.59 -38.51 0.64
N GLU A 354 4.77 -37.48 0.40
CA GLU A 354 5.19 -36.10 0.61
C GLU A 354 5.15 -35.71 2.10
N PRO A 355 6.16 -34.97 2.58
CA PRO A 355 6.16 -34.45 3.94
C PRO A 355 4.96 -33.52 4.14
N THR A 356 4.34 -33.58 5.32
CA THR A 356 3.22 -32.70 5.66
C THR A 356 3.71 -31.26 5.77
N THR A 357 3.33 -30.40 4.82
CA THR A 357 3.54 -28.95 4.88
C THR A 357 2.35 -28.25 5.52
N TYR A 358 2.59 -27.14 6.21
CA TYR A 358 1.56 -26.33 6.86
C TYR A 358 1.32 -25.02 6.12
N TYR A 359 0.21 -24.35 6.40
CA TYR A 359 -0.03 -22.98 5.89
C TYR A 359 0.86 -21.97 6.62
N ASP A 360 1.41 -21.05 5.84
CA ASP A 360 2.22 -19.92 6.32
C ASP A 360 1.51 -18.60 6.00
N GLU A 361 2.00 -17.49 6.55
CA GLU A 361 1.43 -16.16 6.33
C GLU A 361 1.44 -15.73 4.84
N THR A 362 2.31 -16.27 4.00
CA THR A 362 2.39 -15.93 2.57
C THR A 362 1.26 -16.55 1.74
N ASP A 363 0.66 -17.63 2.24
CA ASP A 363 -0.46 -18.31 1.57
C ASP A 363 -1.78 -17.56 1.76
N LEU A 364 -1.87 -16.76 2.82
CA LEU A 364 -3.06 -16.01 3.19
C LEU A 364 -3.08 -14.65 2.48
N GLY A 365 -4.25 -14.25 1.98
CA GLY A 365 -4.45 -12.97 1.29
C GLY A 365 -5.88 -12.81 0.81
N ILE A 366 -6.33 -11.58 0.61
CA ILE A 366 -7.69 -11.30 0.11
C ILE A 366 -7.82 -11.84 -1.33
N GLY A 367 -8.96 -12.48 -1.62
CA GLY A 367 -9.24 -13.15 -2.90
C GLY A 367 -8.66 -14.57 -3.00
N LYS A 368 -7.77 -14.98 -2.09
CA LYS A 368 -7.25 -16.34 -2.08
C LYS A 368 -8.27 -17.30 -1.45
N ARG A 369 -8.24 -18.53 -1.96
CA ARG A 369 -9.01 -19.67 -1.48
C ARG A 369 -8.09 -20.61 -0.72
N ILE A 370 -8.46 -20.93 0.52
CA ILE A 370 -7.71 -21.84 1.38
C ILE A 370 -8.52 -23.11 1.60
N ILE A 371 -7.87 -24.27 1.53
CA ILE A 371 -8.55 -25.54 1.77
C ILE A 371 -8.16 -26.07 3.13
N VAL A 372 -9.13 -26.11 4.04
CA VAL A 372 -8.96 -26.52 5.43
C VAL A 372 -9.80 -27.76 5.66
N PHE A 373 -9.17 -28.93 5.83
CA PHE A 373 -9.84 -30.22 5.99
C PHE A 373 -10.95 -30.46 4.94
N SER A 374 -10.60 -30.29 3.66
CA SER A 374 -11.50 -30.44 2.50
C SER A 374 -12.62 -29.41 2.38
N LYS A 375 -12.61 -28.34 3.18
CA LYS A 375 -13.52 -27.19 3.04
C LYS A 375 -12.79 -26.02 2.42
N ASN A 376 -13.38 -25.43 1.39
CA ASN A 376 -12.79 -24.34 0.62
C ASN A 376 -13.29 -22.99 1.13
N PHE A 377 -12.45 -22.25 1.84
CA PHE A 377 -12.77 -20.94 2.38
C PHE A 377 -12.21 -19.85 1.47
N LEU A 378 -13.07 -18.93 1.03
CA LEU A 378 -12.68 -17.72 0.34
C LEU A 378 -12.38 -16.62 1.35
N LEU A 379 -11.15 -16.10 1.38
CA LEU A 379 -10.78 -14.94 2.18
C LEU A 379 -11.22 -13.67 1.45
N TYR A 380 -12.24 -12.98 1.96
CA TYR A 380 -12.83 -11.83 1.25
C TYR A 380 -12.48 -10.49 1.87
N ASP A 381 -12.13 -10.46 3.17
CA ASP A 381 -11.73 -9.24 3.86
C ASP A 381 -10.73 -9.54 4.99
N CYS A 382 -10.08 -8.52 5.54
CA CYS A 382 -9.16 -8.66 6.68
C CYS A 382 -9.17 -7.46 7.62
N ASP A 383 -8.70 -7.67 8.85
CA ASP A 383 -8.64 -6.65 9.90
C ASP A 383 -7.59 -5.56 9.58
N PRO A 384 -7.73 -4.30 10.05
CA PRO A 384 -6.76 -3.23 9.75
C PRO A 384 -5.33 -3.57 10.15
N PHE A 385 -5.13 -4.22 11.30
CA PHE A 385 -3.80 -4.70 11.73
C PHE A 385 -3.17 -5.64 10.70
N THR A 386 -3.97 -6.54 10.11
CA THR A 386 -3.52 -7.47 9.09
C THR A 386 -3.05 -6.70 7.85
N ARG A 387 -3.83 -5.72 7.38
CA ARG A 387 -3.44 -4.85 6.25
C ARG A 387 -2.11 -4.14 6.50
N GLU A 388 -1.95 -3.54 7.68
CA GLU A 388 -0.71 -2.86 8.08
C GLU A 388 0.49 -3.82 8.14
N PHE A 389 0.28 -5.03 8.67
CA PHE A 389 1.32 -6.05 8.75
C PHE A 389 1.82 -6.46 7.35
N TYR A 390 0.91 -6.74 6.41
CA TYR A 390 1.28 -7.10 5.04
C TYR A 390 1.91 -5.92 4.28
N ALA A 391 1.43 -4.70 4.49
CA ALA A 391 2.04 -3.51 3.92
C ALA A 391 3.48 -3.31 4.42
N LYS A 392 3.72 -3.48 5.74
CA LYS A 392 5.04 -3.30 6.34
C LYS A 392 6.03 -4.41 5.99
N LYS A 393 5.60 -5.67 5.99
CA LYS A 393 6.47 -6.84 5.80
C LYS A 393 6.69 -7.18 4.31
N TYR A 394 5.65 -7.07 3.49
CA TYR A 394 5.65 -7.51 2.09
C TYR A 394 5.44 -6.37 1.08
N GLY A 395 5.13 -5.15 1.52
CA GLY A 395 4.85 -4.03 0.62
C GLY A 395 3.52 -4.13 -0.11
N ILE A 396 2.61 -5.02 0.32
CA ILE A 396 1.31 -5.23 -0.32
C ILE A 396 0.33 -4.20 0.25
N THR A 397 -0.01 -3.18 -0.54
CA THR A 397 -0.96 -2.12 -0.17
C THR A 397 -2.36 -2.36 -0.70
N ASP A 398 -2.49 -3.12 -1.79
CA ASP A 398 -3.77 -3.37 -2.44
C ASP A 398 -4.46 -4.60 -1.84
N MET A 399 -5.24 -4.36 -0.79
CA MET A 399 -6.04 -5.33 -0.05
C MET A 399 -7.51 -4.88 -0.04
N THR A 400 -8.10 -4.74 -1.23
CA THR A 400 -9.51 -4.34 -1.39
C THR A 400 -10.45 -5.47 -0.96
N PRO A 401 -11.42 -5.21 -0.06
CA PRO A 401 -12.44 -6.20 0.29
C PRO A 401 -13.25 -6.64 -0.92
N ILE A 402 -13.58 -7.93 -0.98
CA ILE A 402 -14.48 -8.50 -1.99
C ILE A 402 -15.88 -8.56 -1.40
N ASP A 403 -16.88 -8.06 -2.14
CA ASP A 403 -18.28 -8.21 -1.73
C ASP A 403 -18.75 -9.64 -2.01
N VAL A 404 -19.15 -10.33 -0.94
CA VAL A 404 -19.61 -11.71 -0.96
C VAL A 404 -21.09 -11.78 -0.57
N LYS A 405 -21.77 -10.64 -0.36
CA LYS A 405 -23.20 -10.63 -0.10
C LYS A 405 -23.97 -10.80 -1.40
N ASP A 406 -25.00 -11.63 -1.35
CA ASP A 406 -25.87 -11.79 -2.51
C ASP A 406 -26.71 -10.53 -2.69
N ALA A 407 -26.99 -10.16 -3.94
CA ALA A 407 -27.84 -9.01 -4.22
C ALA A 407 -29.22 -9.21 -3.57
N PRO A 408 -29.79 -8.18 -2.91
CA PRO A 408 -31.13 -8.30 -2.36
C PRO A 408 -32.10 -8.67 -3.48
N LYS A 409 -32.97 -9.64 -3.22
CA LYS A 409 -34.02 -10.00 -4.17
C LYS A 409 -34.88 -8.77 -4.41
N THR A 410 -35.04 -8.38 -5.68
CA THR A 410 -35.93 -7.29 -6.05
C THR A 410 -37.35 -7.66 -5.64
N GLU A 411 -37.93 -6.87 -4.74
CA GLU A 411 -39.34 -7.03 -4.40
C GLU A 411 -40.19 -6.73 -5.64
N ILE A 412 -41.10 -7.65 -5.97
CA ILE A 412 -42.01 -7.47 -7.10
C ILE A 412 -42.97 -6.34 -6.73
N GLN A 413 -42.83 -5.19 -7.40
CA GLN A 413 -43.79 -4.10 -7.28
C GLN A 413 -44.94 -4.36 -8.24
N TYR A 414 -46.16 -4.47 -7.71
CA TYR A 414 -47.35 -4.59 -8.53
C TYR A 414 -47.73 -3.21 -9.08
N GLU A 415 -47.91 -3.13 -10.39
CA GLU A 415 -48.40 -1.91 -11.05
C GLU A 415 -49.90 -1.71 -10.79
N GLU A 416 -50.32 -0.45 -10.77
CA GLU A 416 -51.73 -0.07 -10.66
C GLU A 416 -52.51 -0.60 -11.86
N PRO A 417 -53.61 -1.36 -11.66
CA PRO A 417 -54.42 -1.84 -12.76
C PRO A 417 -55.10 -0.67 -13.48
N PRO A 418 -55.37 -0.78 -14.79
CA PRO A 418 -56.11 0.24 -15.52
C PRO A 418 -57.51 0.41 -14.92
N TYR A 419 -58.01 1.64 -14.96
CA TYR A 419 -59.34 1.98 -14.46
C TYR A 419 -60.44 1.18 -15.20
N ASN A 420 -61.38 0.63 -14.44
CA ASN A 420 -62.38 -0.32 -14.91
C ASN A 420 -63.64 0.32 -15.54
N GLY A 421 -63.74 1.66 -15.57
CA GLY A 421 -64.87 2.38 -16.17
C GLY A 421 -66.08 2.63 -15.26
N PHE A 422 -66.04 2.21 -13.99
CA PHE A 422 -67.13 2.41 -13.03
C PHE A 422 -66.75 3.40 -11.92
N GLY A 423 -67.68 4.25 -11.50
CA GLY A 423 -67.45 5.24 -10.42
C GLY A 423 -66.46 6.33 -10.82
N ASP A 424 -65.86 7.02 -9.85
CA ASP A 424 -64.77 7.97 -10.12
C ASP A 424 -63.42 7.25 -10.14
N GLU A 425 -62.46 7.71 -10.94
CA GLU A 425 -61.09 7.15 -10.98
C GLU A 425 -60.39 7.21 -9.62
N GLU A 426 -60.55 8.33 -8.91
CA GLU A 426 -59.98 8.55 -7.58
C GLU A 426 -60.58 7.60 -6.52
N ASP A 427 -61.86 7.28 -6.66
CA ASP A 427 -62.58 6.37 -5.75
C ASP A 427 -62.25 4.90 -6.05
N SER A 428 -62.18 4.55 -7.34
CA SER A 428 -61.83 3.20 -7.81
C SER A 428 -60.40 2.80 -7.47
N LEU A 429 -59.46 3.76 -7.54
CA LEU A 429 -58.09 3.55 -7.08
C LEU A 429 -58.04 3.16 -5.59
N GLY A 430 -58.97 3.69 -4.79
CA GLY A 430 -59.12 3.34 -3.37
C GLY A 430 -59.36 1.85 -3.14
N SER A 431 -60.06 1.18 -4.06
CA SER A 431 -60.35 -0.27 -3.98
C SER A 431 -59.12 -1.14 -4.22
N TRP A 432 -58.18 -0.70 -5.06
CA TRP A 432 -56.90 -1.38 -5.23
C TRP A 432 -55.93 -1.07 -4.09
N LYS A 433 -55.92 0.18 -3.62
CA LYS A 433 -54.96 0.67 -2.62
C LYS A 433 -55.28 0.23 -1.18
N TYR A 434 -56.55 0.03 -0.86
CA TYR A 434 -57.00 -0.26 0.50
C TYR A 434 -57.99 -1.42 0.53
N LEU A 435 -57.80 -2.36 1.47
CA LEU A 435 -58.77 -3.43 1.73
C LEU A 435 -60.13 -2.88 2.19
N VAL A 436 -60.11 -1.83 3.02
CA VAL A 436 -61.31 -1.09 3.42
C VAL A 436 -61.29 0.23 2.67
N ILE A 437 -62.25 0.40 1.76
CA ILE A 437 -62.36 1.59 0.90
C ILE A 437 -62.48 2.83 1.79
N LYS A 438 -61.60 3.79 1.54
CA LYS A 438 -61.62 5.10 2.19
C LYS A 438 -62.07 6.13 1.17
N PRO A 439 -63.00 7.03 1.52
CA PRO A 439 -63.42 8.07 0.60
C PRO A 439 -62.21 8.93 0.21
N PRO A 440 -62.08 9.28 -1.09
CA PRO A 440 -61.00 10.13 -1.55
C PRO A 440 -61.05 11.49 -0.85
N LYS A 441 -59.89 11.99 -0.43
CA LYS A 441 -59.78 13.29 0.25
C LYS A 441 -59.71 14.39 -0.81
N LYS A 442 -60.67 15.31 -0.78
CA LYS A 442 -60.64 16.51 -1.62
C LYS A 442 -59.65 17.54 -1.07
N ASP A 443 -59.08 18.35 -1.96
CA ASP A 443 -58.16 19.43 -1.59
C ASP A 443 -58.92 20.61 -0.97
N VAL A 444 -59.27 20.47 0.32
CA VAL A 444 -60.05 21.47 1.07
C VAL A 444 -59.37 22.84 1.08
N LYS A 445 -58.04 22.88 1.13
CA LYS A 445 -57.26 24.13 1.10
C LYS A 445 -57.52 24.89 -0.21
N LYS A 446 -57.39 24.21 -1.35
CA LYS A 446 -57.64 24.79 -2.68
C LYS A 446 -59.09 25.26 -2.80
N TYR A 447 -60.02 24.46 -2.30
CA TYR A 447 -61.45 24.79 -2.32
C TYR A 447 -61.74 26.11 -1.58
N ILE A 448 -61.17 26.29 -0.38
CA ILE A 448 -61.38 27.49 0.45
C ILE A 448 -60.65 28.71 -0.13
N GLU A 449 -59.39 28.57 -0.52
CA GLU A 449 -58.57 29.70 -1.00
C GLU A 449 -59.07 30.28 -2.33
N ASN A 450 -59.66 29.44 -3.17
CA ASN A 450 -60.19 29.80 -4.48
C ASN A 450 -61.72 29.83 -4.51
N ASP A 451 -62.38 29.85 -3.36
CA ASP A 451 -63.82 30.00 -3.31
C ASP A 451 -64.25 31.32 -3.96
N HIS A 452 -65.34 31.28 -4.72
CA HIS A 452 -65.82 32.38 -5.58
C HIS A 452 -64.88 32.88 -6.68
N LYS A 453 -63.68 32.32 -6.86
CA LYS A 453 -62.79 32.67 -7.98
C LYS A 453 -63.09 31.76 -9.17
N LEU A 454 -63.49 32.37 -10.28
CA LEU A 454 -63.72 31.66 -11.54
C LEU A 454 -63.14 32.46 -12.69
N PHE A 455 -62.74 31.73 -13.73
CA PHE A 455 -62.35 32.30 -15.01
C PHE A 455 -63.51 32.28 -15.96
N ARG A 456 -63.75 33.40 -16.63
CA ARG A 456 -64.86 33.53 -17.58
C ARG A 456 -64.33 33.93 -18.94
N TYR A 457 -64.64 33.11 -19.94
CA TYR A 457 -64.24 33.29 -21.32
C TYR A 457 -65.45 33.42 -22.23
N SER A 458 -65.38 34.32 -23.20
CA SER A 458 -66.22 34.27 -24.39
C SER A 458 -65.64 33.22 -25.33
N ALA A 459 -66.46 32.27 -25.76
CA ALA A 459 -66.04 31.16 -26.61
C ALA A 459 -66.96 31.03 -27.82
N VAL A 460 -66.40 30.64 -28.96
CA VAL A 460 -67.14 30.34 -30.19
C VAL A 460 -66.93 28.88 -30.56
N LEU A 461 -67.97 28.22 -31.05
CA LEU A 461 -67.86 26.84 -31.49
C LEU A 461 -67.18 26.76 -32.86
N VAL A 462 -66.12 25.96 -32.95
CA VAL A 462 -65.44 25.62 -34.21
C VAL A 462 -66.17 24.43 -34.82
N THR A 463 -66.99 24.70 -35.84
CA THR A 463 -67.86 23.70 -36.48
C THR A 463 -68.11 24.07 -37.94
N ASP A 464 -68.27 23.07 -38.78
CA ASP A 464 -68.64 23.23 -40.20
C ASP A 464 -70.16 23.40 -40.37
N LYS A 465 -70.95 23.14 -39.32
CA LYS A 465 -72.41 23.26 -39.37
C LYS A 465 -72.83 24.73 -39.44
N PRO A 466 -73.62 25.13 -40.46
CA PRO A 466 -74.00 26.53 -40.66
C PRO A 466 -74.92 27.06 -39.54
N GLU A 467 -75.72 26.19 -38.92
CA GLU A 467 -76.62 26.52 -37.80
C GLU A 467 -75.90 26.86 -36.50
N ASP A 468 -74.73 26.27 -36.28
CA ASP A 468 -73.93 26.48 -35.07
C ASP A 468 -72.86 27.57 -35.24
N LYS A 469 -72.58 27.95 -36.48
CA LYS A 469 -71.57 28.93 -36.83
C LYS A 469 -71.98 30.32 -36.33
N GLY A 470 -71.14 30.92 -35.50
CA GLY A 470 -71.39 32.25 -34.94
C GLY A 470 -72.14 32.25 -33.59
N ARG A 471 -72.49 31.08 -33.04
CA ARG A 471 -73.00 30.98 -31.67
C ARG A 471 -71.89 31.35 -30.68
N LYS A 472 -72.21 32.26 -29.76
CA LYS A 472 -71.31 32.71 -28.68
C LYS A 472 -71.69 32.01 -27.38
N PHE A 473 -70.68 31.55 -26.65
CA PHE A 473 -70.82 30.86 -25.37
C PHE A 473 -69.97 31.55 -24.31
N ILE A 474 -70.37 31.40 -23.05
CA ILE A 474 -69.63 31.85 -21.89
C ILE A 474 -69.13 30.60 -21.18
N LEU A 475 -67.83 30.35 -21.23
CA LEU A 475 -67.18 29.27 -20.52
C LEU A 475 -66.70 29.77 -19.17
N SER A 476 -67.16 29.14 -18.09
CA SER A 476 -66.75 29.44 -16.73
C SER A 476 -65.94 28.28 -16.14
N TYR A 477 -64.67 28.51 -15.84
CA TYR A 477 -63.79 27.56 -15.14
C TYR A 477 -63.70 27.93 -13.66
N TYR A 478 -64.04 27.01 -12.76
CA TYR A 478 -64.02 27.26 -11.31
C TYR A 478 -62.69 26.80 -10.71
N LEU A 479 -61.96 27.73 -10.06
CA LEU A 479 -60.63 27.44 -9.49
C LEU A 479 -60.67 26.62 -8.19
N SER A 480 -61.84 26.51 -7.54
CA SER A 480 -62.00 25.77 -6.29
C SER A 480 -62.03 24.26 -6.46
N ASP A 481 -62.54 23.76 -7.59
CA ASP A 481 -62.73 22.33 -7.86
C ASP A 481 -62.38 21.88 -9.29
N ASP A 482 -61.75 22.76 -10.10
CA ASP A 482 -61.34 22.49 -11.49
C ASP A 482 -62.48 22.02 -12.40
N THR A 483 -63.69 22.55 -12.16
CA THR A 483 -64.86 22.24 -12.98
C THR A 483 -65.09 23.31 -14.03
N ILE A 484 -65.71 22.92 -15.14
CA ILE A 484 -66.06 23.81 -16.26
C ILE A 484 -67.58 23.81 -16.41
N SER A 485 -68.18 24.98 -16.63
CA SER A 485 -69.54 25.13 -17.11
C SER A 485 -69.57 25.96 -18.38
N VAL A 486 -70.50 25.67 -19.28
CA VAL A 486 -70.66 26.41 -20.54
C VAL A 486 -72.09 26.91 -20.62
N PHE A 487 -72.26 28.22 -20.80
CA PHE A 487 -73.55 28.89 -20.83
C PHE A 487 -73.69 29.71 -22.11
N GLU A 488 -74.78 29.50 -22.84
CA GLU A 488 -75.13 30.27 -24.02
C GLU A 488 -76.05 31.44 -23.64
N PRO A 489 -75.64 32.70 -23.84
CA PRO A 489 -76.51 33.85 -23.63
C PRO A 489 -77.68 33.87 -24.63
N VAL A 490 -78.86 34.27 -24.15
CA VAL A 490 -80.07 34.35 -24.99
C VAL A 490 -79.97 35.54 -25.95
N GLN A 491 -80.02 35.27 -27.25
CA GLN A 491 -80.04 36.29 -28.30
C GLN A 491 -81.44 36.42 -28.92
N ARG A 492 -81.99 37.65 -28.94
CA ARG A 492 -83.30 37.92 -29.56
C ARG A 492 -83.24 37.64 -31.06
N ASN A 493 -84.29 37.03 -31.60
CA ASN A 493 -84.45 36.73 -33.04
C ASN A 493 -83.40 35.75 -33.62
N SER A 494 -82.65 35.02 -32.78
CA SER A 494 -81.65 34.02 -33.24
C SER A 494 -82.25 32.68 -33.65
N GLY A 495 -83.47 32.35 -33.19
CA GLY A 495 -84.09 31.03 -33.39
C GLY A 495 -83.53 29.91 -32.52
N VAL A 496 -82.51 30.18 -31.69
CA VAL A 496 -81.87 29.21 -30.78
C VAL A 496 -82.25 29.52 -29.34
N ILE A 497 -82.62 28.49 -28.56
CA ILE A 497 -82.89 28.62 -27.13
C ILE A 497 -81.55 28.66 -26.40
N GLY A 498 -81.17 29.83 -25.87
CA GLY A 498 -80.00 29.97 -25.00
C GLY A 498 -80.21 29.31 -23.64
N GLY A 499 -79.13 29.12 -22.88
CA GLY A 499 -79.15 28.47 -21.58
C GLY A 499 -77.86 27.74 -21.23
N LYS A 500 -77.92 26.81 -20.27
CA LYS A 500 -76.76 25.98 -19.92
C LYS A 500 -76.51 24.97 -21.02
N PHE A 501 -75.37 25.10 -21.71
CA PHE A 501 -74.90 24.14 -22.70
C PHE A 501 -74.18 22.96 -22.03
N LEU A 502 -73.38 23.24 -21.00
CA LEU A 502 -72.75 22.24 -20.13
C LEU A 502 -72.97 22.61 -18.67
N GLN A 503 -73.59 21.71 -17.91
CA GLN A 503 -73.66 21.85 -16.46
C GLN A 503 -72.27 21.69 -15.84
N ARG A 504 -72.00 22.44 -14.76
CA ARG A 504 -70.72 22.40 -14.02
C ARG A 504 -70.28 20.96 -13.73
N SER A 505 -69.21 20.52 -14.38
CA SER A 505 -68.60 19.20 -14.20
C SER A 505 -67.10 19.26 -14.51
N ARG A 506 -66.34 18.25 -14.07
CA ARG A 506 -64.95 18.07 -14.54
C ARG A 506 -64.98 17.54 -15.97
N VAL A 507 -64.12 18.06 -16.84
CA VAL A 507 -64.06 17.69 -18.25
C VAL A 507 -62.66 17.19 -18.57
N LYS A 508 -62.59 16.07 -19.31
CA LYS A 508 -61.32 15.49 -19.76
C LYS A 508 -60.95 15.98 -21.15
N ASN A 509 -59.67 16.16 -21.37
CA ASN A 509 -59.08 16.39 -22.68
C ASN A 509 -59.04 15.07 -23.49
N GLU A 510 -58.58 15.16 -24.74
CA GLU A 510 -58.46 14.00 -25.64
C GLU A 510 -57.48 12.93 -25.14
N ARG A 511 -56.59 13.27 -24.19
CA ARG A 511 -55.61 12.37 -23.58
C ARG A 511 -56.16 11.64 -22.34
N GLY A 512 -57.38 11.96 -21.92
CA GLY A 512 -58.02 11.39 -20.73
C GLY A 512 -57.67 12.11 -19.41
N GLU A 513 -56.94 13.21 -19.47
CA GLU A 513 -56.59 14.04 -18.31
C GLU A 513 -57.61 15.18 -18.13
N TYR A 514 -57.88 15.58 -16.89
CA TYR A 514 -58.77 16.71 -16.62
C TYR A 514 -58.13 18.05 -17.01
N TYR A 515 -58.91 18.93 -17.64
CA TYR A 515 -58.47 20.28 -17.99
C TYR A 515 -58.01 21.05 -16.76
N LYS A 516 -56.85 21.69 -16.89
CA LYS A 516 -56.27 22.53 -15.84
C LYS A 516 -56.42 24.00 -16.17
N ALA A 517 -56.37 24.85 -15.14
CA ALA A 517 -56.50 26.29 -15.28
C ALA A 517 -55.47 26.91 -16.25
N ASN A 518 -54.25 26.36 -16.30
CA ASN A 518 -53.18 26.83 -17.18
C ASN A 518 -53.39 26.51 -18.67
N GLU A 519 -54.28 25.57 -18.99
CA GLU A 519 -54.65 25.20 -20.36
C GLU A 519 -55.81 26.06 -20.89
N THR A 520 -56.52 26.75 -20.01
CA THR A 520 -57.54 27.73 -20.38
C THR A 520 -56.89 29.10 -20.55
N PHE A 521 -56.68 29.55 -21.79
CA PHE A 521 -56.14 30.88 -22.10
C PHE A 521 -56.75 31.39 -23.41
N ILE A 522 -56.64 32.70 -23.67
CA ILE A 522 -57.22 33.31 -24.87
C ILE A 522 -56.49 32.79 -26.13
N GLY A 523 -57.25 32.34 -27.12
CA GLY A 523 -56.74 31.67 -28.31
C GLY A 523 -56.58 30.15 -28.15
N ALA A 524 -56.88 29.57 -26.99
CA ALA A 524 -56.91 28.13 -26.80
C ALA A 524 -58.18 27.50 -27.40
N THR A 525 -58.04 26.27 -27.91
CA THR A 525 -59.17 25.42 -28.32
C THR A 525 -59.39 24.31 -27.30
N LEU A 526 -60.56 24.26 -26.68
CA LEU A 526 -60.95 23.23 -25.72
C LEU A 526 -61.93 22.25 -26.36
N ASN A 527 -61.60 20.96 -26.37
CA ASN A 527 -62.51 19.90 -26.81
C ASN A 527 -63.31 19.41 -25.61
N ILE A 528 -64.59 19.77 -25.57
CA ILE A 528 -65.51 19.40 -24.49
C ILE A 528 -66.63 18.56 -25.08
N ASN A 529 -66.67 17.26 -24.75
CA ASN A 529 -67.67 16.31 -25.26
C ASN A 529 -67.79 16.31 -26.80
N ASN A 530 -66.66 16.34 -27.51
CA ASN A 530 -66.55 16.44 -28.98
C ASN A 530 -66.98 17.79 -29.58
N PHE A 531 -67.23 18.81 -28.77
CA PHE A 531 -67.43 20.18 -29.20
C PHE A 531 -66.15 20.98 -28.99
N ILE A 532 -65.61 21.55 -30.07
CA ILE A 532 -64.37 22.31 -30.03
C ILE A 532 -64.70 23.78 -29.83
N PHE A 533 -64.40 24.32 -28.65
CA PHE A 533 -64.60 25.71 -28.30
C PHE A 533 -63.31 26.50 -28.46
N TYR A 534 -63.33 27.55 -29.27
CA TYR A 534 -62.25 28.53 -29.35
C TYR A 534 -62.51 29.67 -28.37
N LEU A 535 -61.56 29.92 -27.46
CA LEU A 535 -61.67 31.00 -26.48
C LEU A 535 -61.24 32.33 -27.12
N GLU A 536 -62.21 33.21 -27.35
CA GLU A 536 -62.04 34.48 -28.07
C GLU A 536 -61.62 35.62 -27.13
N GLU A 537 -62.35 35.80 -26.02
CA GLU A 537 -62.14 36.89 -25.06
C GLU A 537 -62.25 36.37 -23.62
N THR A 538 -61.82 37.18 -22.66
CA THR A 538 -61.93 36.84 -21.23
C THR A 538 -62.29 38.08 -20.39
N ASP A 539 -62.82 37.84 -19.20
CA ASP A 539 -63.11 38.90 -18.23
C ASP A 539 -61.83 39.52 -17.64
N GLU A 540 -61.86 40.79 -17.23
CA GLU A 540 -60.70 41.53 -16.72
C GLU A 540 -60.13 40.89 -15.45
N PHE A 541 -61.01 40.33 -14.60
CA PHE A 541 -60.62 39.56 -13.41
C PHE A 541 -59.70 38.40 -13.77
N THR A 542 -60.01 37.69 -14.85
CA THR A 542 -59.28 36.51 -15.32
C THR A 542 -57.84 36.85 -15.66
N VAL A 543 -57.65 37.90 -16.46
CA VAL A 543 -56.31 38.33 -16.88
C VAL A 543 -55.52 38.86 -15.69
N ASN A 544 -56.13 39.71 -14.85
CA ASN A 544 -55.51 40.21 -13.62
C ASN A 544 -55.03 39.06 -12.72
N TYR A 545 -55.86 38.04 -12.54
CA TYR A 545 -55.52 36.89 -11.71
C TYR A 545 -54.36 36.08 -12.31
N MET A 546 -54.35 35.85 -13.62
CA MET A 546 -53.27 35.11 -14.28
C MET A 546 -51.93 35.87 -14.23
N GLU A 547 -51.96 37.19 -14.42
CA GLU A 547 -50.77 38.05 -14.32
C GLU A 547 -50.22 38.12 -12.90
N GLN A 548 -51.08 38.19 -11.88
CA GLN A 548 -50.65 38.13 -10.47
C GLN A 548 -50.03 36.78 -10.10
N ASN A 549 -50.50 35.71 -10.73
CA ASN A 549 -50.01 34.34 -10.52
C ASN A 549 -49.18 33.84 -11.71
N ALA A 550 -48.34 34.72 -12.29
CA ALA A 550 -47.59 34.47 -13.53
C ALA A 550 -46.67 33.23 -13.49
N GLU A 551 -46.28 32.72 -12.32
CA GLU A 551 -45.53 31.46 -12.22
C GLU A 551 -46.37 30.23 -12.60
N GLN A 552 -47.67 30.24 -12.28
CA GLN A 552 -48.59 29.15 -12.60
C GLN A 552 -49.15 29.24 -14.03
N PHE A 553 -49.15 30.43 -14.61
CA PHE A 553 -49.70 30.73 -15.93
C PHE A 553 -48.61 31.24 -16.88
N PRO A 554 -47.87 30.34 -17.57
CA PRO A 554 -46.77 30.75 -18.46
C PRO A 554 -47.18 31.71 -19.58
N LYS A 555 -48.45 31.61 -20.02
CA LYS A 555 -49.02 32.45 -21.09
C LYS A 555 -49.34 33.88 -20.66
N ALA A 556 -49.42 34.14 -19.36
CA ALA A 556 -49.61 35.48 -18.79
C ALA A 556 -48.32 36.02 -18.14
N ASN A 557 -47.19 35.33 -18.31
CA ASN A 557 -45.92 35.71 -17.72
C ASN A 557 -45.10 36.54 -18.71
N ILE A 558 -45.00 37.84 -18.44
CA ILE A 558 -44.27 38.77 -19.31
C ILE A 558 -42.79 38.41 -19.47
N GLU A 559 -42.13 37.88 -18.43
CA GLU A 559 -40.71 37.53 -18.51
C GLU A 559 -40.48 36.36 -19.47
N ILE A 560 -41.33 35.33 -19.41
CA ILE A 560 -41.27 34.18 -20.32
C ILE A 560 -41.52 34.62 -21.75
N ILE A 561 -42.53 35.47 -21.97
CA ILE A 561 -42.90 35.99 -23.28
C ILE A 561 -41.78 36.86 -23.86
N MET A 562 -41.25 37.82 -23.08
CA MET A 562 -40.16 38.68 -23.52
C MET A 562 -38.88 37.90 -23.79
N ASN A 563 -38.56 36.87 -23.00
CA ASN A 563 -37.45 35.98 -23.27
C ASN A 563 -37.66 35.14 -24.53
N LYS A 564 -38.89 34.67 -24.80
CA LYS A 564 -39.24 33.97 -26.05
C LYS A 564 -38.98 34.89 -27.25
N ILE A 565 -39.42 36.15 -27.18
CA ILE A 565 -39.17 37.16 -28.22
C ILE A 565 -37.66 37.43 -28.35
N ARG A 566 -36.95 37.70 -27.25
CA ARG A 566 -35.50 38.00 -27.24
C ARG A 566 -34.66 36.86 -27.83
N LYS A 567 -34.95 35.60 -27.47
CA LYS A 567 -34.24 34.44 -28.02
C LYS A 567 -34.33 34.39 -29.54
N HIS A 568 -35.53 34.60 -30.10
CA HIS A 568 -35.74 34.62 -31.53
C HIS A 568 -35.12 35.85 -32.23
N VAL A 569 -35.01 36.98 -31.53
CA VAL A 569 -34.35 38.19 -32.05
C VAL A 569 -32.82 38.09 -32.03
N GLN A 570 -32.24 37.35 -31.07
CA GLN A 570 -30.79 37.14 -30.95
C GLN A 570 -30.18 36.21 -32.01
N ASP A 571 -30.99 35.40 -32.70
CA ASP A 571 -30.59 34.61 -33.88
C ASP A 571 -30.38 35.50 -35.13
N SER A 572 -29.63 36.60 -34.97
CA SER A 572 -28.81 37.44 -35.88
C SER A 572 -29.23 37.71 -37.35
N SER A 573 -30.41 37.32 -37.79
CA SER A 573 -30.90 37.52 -39.17
C SER A 573 -32.26 38.23 -39.22
N LEU A 574 -32.78 38.66 -38.07
CA LEU A 574 -34.09 39.33 -37.94
C LEU A 574 -34.02 40.67 -37.18
N GLU A 575 -32.89 40.96 -36.54
CA GLU A 575 -32.64 42.24 -35.85
C GLU A 575 -32.77 43.44 -36.80
N TYR A 576 -32.36 43.28 -38.06
CA TYR A 576 -32.49 44.35 -39.06
C TYR A 576 -33.96 44.69 -39.37
N LYS A 577 -34.91 43.74 -39.26
CA LYS A 577 -36.35 44.01 -39.48
C LYS A 577 -36.95 44.83 -38.34
N LEU A 578 -36.53 44.59 -37.10
CA LEU A 578 -36.90 45.42 -35.94
C LEU A 578 -36.31 46.83 -36.06
N ARG A 579 -35.06 46.92 -36.55
CA ARG A 579 -34.37 48.19 -36.77
C ARG A 579 -34.92 48.98 -37.96
N ASP A 580 -35.38 48.31 -39.01
CA ASP A 580 -36.01 48.91 -40.19
C ASP A 580 -37.41 49.45 -39.83
N ALA A 581 -38.20 48.69 -39.05
CA ALA A 581 -39.46 49.16 -38.47
C ALA A 581 -39.27 50.38 -37.54
N MET A 582 -38.15 50.44 -36.80
CA MET A 582 -37.75 51.61 -36.00
C MET A 582 -37.32 52.81 -36.85
N GLY A 583 -36.70 52.57 -38.01
CA GLY A 583 -36.25 53.62 -38.93
C GLY A 583 -37.37 54.27 -39.74
N SER A 584 -38.43 53.52 -40.05
CA SER A 584 -39.64 54.03 -40.70
C SER A 584 -40.58 54.78 -39.75
N ALA A 585 -40.46 54.55 -38.45
CA ALA A 585 -41.31 55.11 -37.41
C ALA A 585 -40.84 56.53 -37.00
N GLN A 586 -41.69 57.54 -37.23
CA GLN A 586 -41.46 58.89 -36.69
C GLN A 586 -41.35 58.82 -35.16
N ARG A 587 -40.53 59.69 -34.54
CA ARG A 587 -40.33 59.76 -33.08
C ARG A 587 -41.69 59.80 -32.36
N GLY A 588 -42.03 58.74 -31.62
CA GLY A 588 -43.34 58.56 -30.97
C GLY A 588 -44.37 57.73 -31.74
N ALA A 589 -43.95 56.90 -32.71
CA ALA A 589 -44.84 56.01 -33.43
C ALA A 589 -45.54 55.03 -32.50
N ARG A 590 -46.86 55.02 -32.62
CA ARG A 590 -47.79 54.19 -31.87
C ARG A 590 -48.25 53.04 -32.76
N ILE A 591 -48.20 51.82 -32.25
CA ILE A 591 -48.58 50.62 -32.99
C ILE A 591 -49.83 50.00 -32.38
N GLU A 592 -50.78 49.62 -33.24
CA GLU A 592 -52.00 48.89 -32.88
C GLU A 592 -51.75 47.38 -32.72
N MET A 593 -52.64 46.67 -32.02
CA MET A 593 -52.50 45.22 -31.75
C MET A 593 -52.29 44.39 -33.03
N ASP A 594 -53.04 44.69 -34.09
CA ASP A 594 -52.97 43.94 -35.36
C ASP A 594 -51.65 44.21 -36.10
N GLU A 595 -51.12 45.42 -36.02
CA GLU A 595 -49.83 45.79 -36.57
C GLU A 595 -48.67 45.11 -35.81
N LEU A 596 -48.76 45.03 -34.47
CA LEU A 596 -47.80 44.29 -33.64
C LEU A 596 -47.83 42.79 -33.96
N ARG A 597 -49.03 42.22 -34.14
CA ARG A 597 -49.22 40.83 -34.55
C ARG A 597 -48.56 40.56 -35.90
N GLN A 598 -48.83 41.39 -36.90
CA GLN A 598 -48.22 41.26 -38.24
C GLN A 598 -46.71 41.43 -38.20
N LEU A 599 -46.20 42.36 -37.39
CA LEU A 599 -44.76 42.58 -37.20
C LEU A 599 -44.08 41.33 -36.61
N LEU A 600 -44.64 40.75 -35.55
CA LEU A 600 -44.10 39.55 -34.91
C LEU A 600 -44.25 38.30 -35.80
N GLN A 601 -45.36 38.17 -36.52
CA GLN A 601 -45.54 37.11 -37.53
C GLN A 601 -44.53 37.22 -38.68
N SER A 602 -44.21 38.44 -39.14
CA SER A 602 -43.18 38.67 -40.17
C SER A 602 -41.75 38.29 -39.72
N MET A 603 -41.55 38.16 -38.41
CA MET A 603 -40.34 37.66 -37.76
C MET A 603 -40.39 36.15 -37.47
N GLY A 604 -41.46 35.46 -37.85
CA GLY A 604 -41.65 34.03 -37.60
C GLY A 604 -42.01 33.69 -36.16
N LEU A 605 -42.47 34.67 -35.37
CA LEU A 605 -42.94 34.49 -34.00
C LEU A 605 -44.46 34.44 -33.97
N ASP A 606 -45.01 33.22 -33.91
CA ASP A 606 -46.42 33.02 -33.60
C ASP A 606 -46.63 33.07 -32.08
N LEU A 607 -46.99 34.27 -31.60
CA LEU A 607 -47.46 34.44 -30.23
C LEU A 607 -48.94 34.08 -30.15
N VAL A 608 -49.31 33.48 -29.02
CA VAL A 608 -50.71 33.19 -28.71
C VAL A 608 -51.41 34.51 -28.37
N GLU A 609 -52.69 34.62 -28.71
CA GLU A 609 -53.52 35.82 -28.45
C GLU A 609 -53.41 36.31 -26.98
N HIS A 610 -53.40 35.38 -26.02
CA HIS A 610 -53.19 35.71 -24.61
C HIS A 610 -51.81 36.35 -24.31
N GLU A 611 -50.75 35.89 -24.98
CA GLU A 611 -49.39 36.44 -24.82
C GLU A 611 -49.34 37.90 -25.33
N LEU A 612 -50.06 38.20 -26.42
CA LEU A 612 -50.18 39.56 -26.98
C LEU A 612 -50.92 40.50 -26.03
N ILE A 613 -52.02 40.04 -25.44
CA ILE A 613 -52.82 40.83 -24.49
C ILE A 613 -52.00 41.14 -23.22
N THR A 614 -51.21 40.19 -22.72
CA THR A 614 -50.30 40.41 -21.59
C THR A 614 -49.22 41.45 -21.91
N ILE A 615 -48.66 41.44 -23.13
CA ILE A 615 -47.72 42.48 -23.58
C ILE A 615 -48.40 43.86 -23.60
N LEU A 616 -49.58 43.95 -24.21
CA LEU A 616 -50.35 45.20 -24.31
C LEU A 616 -50.63 45.81 -22.93
N ARG A 617 -51.03 44.98 -21.98
CA ARG A 617 -51.34 45.40 -20.60
C ARG A 617 -50.09 45.81 -19.82
N HIS A 618 -48.98 45.10 -20.00
CA HIS A 618 -47.72 45.43 -19.34
C HIS A 618 -47.16 46.80 -19.78
N PHE A 619 -47.21 47.10 -21.08
CA PHE A 619 -46.75 48.39 -21.64
C PHE A 619 -47.81 49.50 -21.55
N LYS A 620 -48.88 49.29 -20.76
CA LYS A 620 -49.93 50.29 -20.48
C LYS A 620 -50.45 50.96 -21.75
N ALA A 621 -50.92 50.17 -22.71
CA ALA A 621 -51.61 50.71 -23.88
C ALA A 621 -52.68 51.74 -23.41
N ASN A 622 -52.68 52.93 -24.04
CA ASN A 622 -53.64 53.99 -23.72
C ASN A 622 -55.07 53.52 -24.01
N GLN A 623 -56.09 54.32 -23.69
CA GLN A 623 -57.50 54.03 -24.01
C GLN A 623 -57.74 53.73 -25.52
N ASP A 624 -56.80 54.12 -26.39
CA ASP A 624 -56.81 53.89 -27.84
C ASP A 624 -56.15 52.55 -28.28
N GLY A 625 -55.66 51.72 -27.34
CA GLY A 625 -55.11 50.38 -27.65
C GLY A 625 -53.72 50.35 -28.29
N THR A 626 -53.02 51.48 -28.33
CA THR A 626 -51.70 51.60 -28.98
C THR A 626 -50.51 51.50 -28.02
N ILE A 627 -49.42 50.84 -28.42
CA ILE A 627 -48.13 50.77 -27.69
C ILE A 627 -47.11 51.73 -28.31
N ASP A 628 -46.25 52.36 -27.51
CA ASP A 628 -45.06 53.07 -28.00
C ASP A 628 -44.02 52.05 -28.50
N LEU A 629 -43.79 52.04 -29.82
CA LEU A 629 -42.85 51.12 -30.46
C LEU A 629 -41.43 51.27 -29.89
N SER A 630 -41.04 52.49 -29.51
CA SER A 630 -39.70 52.75 -29.01
C SER A 630 -39.47 52.14 -27.63
N GLU A 631 -40.48 52.16 -26.75
CA GLU A 631 -40.45 51.52 -25.44
C GLU A 631 -40.39 49.99 -25.57
N PHE A 632 -41.21 49.43 -26.47
CA PHE A 632 -41.24 47.99 -26.73
C PHE A 632 -39.91 47.46 -27.28
N ILE A 633 -39.33 48.13 -28.30
CA ILE A 633 -38.05 47.68 -28.87
C ILE A 633 -36.90 47.88 -27.87
N ASN A 634 -36.91 48.95 -27.06
CA ASN A 634 -35.93 49.13 -26.00
C ASN A 634 -36.02 48.00 -24.96
N ALA A 635 -37.23 47.57 -24.60
CA ALA A 635 -37.43 46.46 -23.68
C ALA A 635 -36.97 45.10 -24.26
N ILE A 636 -37.02 44.92 -25.58
CA ILE A 636 -36.46 43.73 -26.25
C ILE A 636 -34.92 43.80 -26.29
N THR A 637 -34.36 44.96 -26.62
CA THR A 637 -32.93 45.13 -26.92
C THR A 637 -32.04 45.27 -25.67
N PHE A 638 -32.52 45.98 -24.64
CA PHE A 638 -31.72 46.34 -23.46
C PHE A 638 -32.13 45.62 -22.16
N GLY A 639 -33.17 44.79 -22.18
CA GLY A 639 -33.60 44.09 -20.98
C GLY A 639 -32.74 42.85 -20.66
N PRO A 640 -32.59 42.48 -19.37
CA PRO A 640 -31.73 41.37 -18.96
C PRO A 640 -32.24 40.04 -19.52
N VAL A 641 -31.43 39.37 -20.33
CA VAL A 641 -31.74 38.06 -20.91
C VAL A 641 -31.57 37.00 -19.82
N THR A 642 -32.67 36.58 -19.19
CA THR A 642 -32.65 35.37 -18.36
C THR A 642 -32.64 34.17 -19.29
N SER A 643 -31.43 33.66 -19.54
CA SER A 643 -31.20 32.45 -20.33
C SER A 643 -31.91 31.27 -19.66
N THR A 644 -33.08 30.88 -20.17
CA THR A 644 -33.65 29.55 -19.90
C THR A 644 -32.78 28.51 -20.59
N ARG A 645 -31.69 28.16 -19.91
CA ARG A 645 -30.89 26.95 -20.09
C ARG A 645 -30.41 26.50 -18.71
N LYS A 646 -31.39 26.08 -17.90
CA LYS A 646 -31.30 25.15 -16.77
C LYS A 646 -32.65 25.13 -16.07
N GLU A 647 -33.47 24.15 -16.40
CA GLU A 647 -34.11 23.42 -15.32
C GLU A 647 -32.96 22.84 -14.47
N GLN A 648 -33.08 23.03 -13.15
CA GLN A 648 -32.09 22.77 -12.11
C GLN A 648 -30.93 23.77 -12.01
N ALA A 649 -31.21 24.94 -11.42
CA ALA A 649 -30.29 25.55 -10.46
C ALA A 649 -31.02 26.62 -9.63
N VAL A 650 -31.44 26.21 -8.44
CA VAL A 650 -31.73 27.11 -7.32
C VAL A 650 -30.46 27.93 -7.02
N GLN A 651 -30.57 29.25 -7.11
CA GLN A 651 -29.83 30.30 -6.38
C GLN A 651 -28.27 30.20 -6.32
N PRO A 652 -27.52 31.13 -6.94
CA PRO A 652 -26.05 31.21 -6.82
C PRO A 652 -25.53 31.80 -5.49
N GLN A 653 -26.33 31.78 -4.42
CA GLN A 653 -25.85 32.03 -3.05
C GLN A 653 -25.68 30.74 -2.24
N LYS A 654 -26.50 29.69 -2.47
CA LYS A 654 -26.41 28.43 -1.72
C LYS A 654 -25.23 27.51 -2.11
N GLN A 655 -24.65 27.66 -3.30
CA GLN A 655 -23.53 26.80 -3.72
C GLN A 655 -22.19 27.16 -3.08
N LYS A 656 -21.93 28.45 -2.80
CA LYS A 656 -20.76 28.84 -1.99
C LYS A 656 -20.92 28.36 -0.55
N ASP A 657 -22.12 28.50 0.02
CA ASP A 657 -22.40 28.11 1.41
C ASP A 657 -22.41 26.59 1.62
N THR A 658 -22.83 25.79 0.64
CA THR A 658 -22.80 24.32 0.74
C THR A 658 -21.39 23.73 0.61
N VAL A 659 -20.54 24.26 -0.28
CA VAL A 659 -19.13 23.84 -0.38
C VAL A 659 -18.34 24.27 0.86
N SER A 660 -18.62 25.48 1.35
CA SER A 660 -18.15 26.04 2.62
C SER A 660 -18.52 25.11 3.78
N PHE A 661 -19.82 24.86 3.98
CA PHE A 661 -20.37 24.00 5.02
C PHE A 661 -19.79 22.57 4.99
N ASN A 662 -19.72 21.93 3.82
CA ASN A 662 -19.22 20.55 3.70
C ASN A 662 -17.77 20.42 4.17
N ASN A 663 -16.94 21.44 3.90
CA ASN A 663 -15.56 21.47 4.38
C ASN A 663 -15.50 21.65 5.90
N ALA A 664 -16.31 22.55 6.46
CA ALA A 664 -16.38 22.77 7.91
C ALA A 664 -16.93 21.54 8.66
N TYR A 665 -17.96 20.90 8.13
CA TYR A 665 -18.57 19.70 8.68
C TYR A 665 -17.61 18.51 8.65
N LYS A 666 -16.81 18.37 7.59
CA LYS A 666 -15.76 17.35 7.51
C LYS A 666 -14.68 17.55 8.59
N VAL A 667 -14.17 18.77 8.76
CA VAL A 667 -13.17 19.10 9.79
C VAL A 667 -13.72 18.87 11.20
N PHE A 668 -14.98 19.23 11.45
CA PHE A 668 -15.67 19.00 12.71
C PHE A 668 -15.80 17.49 13.03
N ASN A 669 -16.27 16.69 12.06
CA ASN A 669 -16.43 15.24 12.23
C ASN A 669 -15.09 14.49 12.37
N GLU A 670 -14.03 14.94 11.69
CA GLU A 670 -12.68 14.40 11.86
C GLU A 670 -12.17 14.63 13.29
N LYS A 671 -12.46 15.80 13.89
CA LYS A 671 -12.10 16.10 15.28
C LYS A 671 -12.89 15.26 16.28
N ILE A 672 -14.18 15.04 16.03
CA ILE A 672 -15.04 14.15 16.84
C ILE A 672 -14.51 12.72 16.81
N SER A 673 -14.16 12.23 15.62
CA SER A 673 -13.67 10.86 15.42
C SER A 673 -12.33 10.62 16.10
N THR A 674 -11.43 11.62 16.06
CA THR A 674 -10.09 11.52 16.65
C THR A 674 -10.05 11.81 18.16
N ARG A 675 -10.96 12.65 18.68
CA ARG A 675 -10.94 13.10 20.08
C ARG A 675 -12.34 13.16 20.73
N ARG A 676 -13.11 12.07 20.60
CA ARG A 676 -14.51 11.98 21.08
C ARG A 676 -14.70 12.40 22.55
N LEU A 677 -13.85 11.92 23.46
CA LEU A 677 -13.94 12.25 24.89
C LEU A 677 -13.73 13.76 25.15
N LEU A 678 -12.77 14.38 24.45
CA LEU A 678 -12.52 15.81 24.56
C LEU A 678 -13.74 16.61 24.08
N VAL A 679 -14.36 16.21 22.97
CA VAL A 679 -15.58 16.88 22.47
C VAL A 679 -16.71 16.74 23.48
N HIS A 680 -16.94 15.54 24.01
CA HIS A 680 -17.95 15.32 25.03
C HIS A 680 -17.74 16.19 26.27
N ASP A 681 -16.52 16.20 26.82
CA ASP A 681 -16.20 16.96 28.02
C ASP A 681 -16.27 18.48 27.80
N THR A 682 -15.85 18.97 26.63
CA THR A 682 -15.95 20.40 26.30
C THR A 682 -17.40 20.88 26.23
N PHE A 683 -18.29 20.13 25.57
CA PHE A 683 -19.70 20.49 25.50
C PHE A 683 -20.43 20.28 26.83
N LYS A 684 -20.01 19.32 27.65
CA LYS A 684 -20.49 19.18 29.03
C LYS A 684 -20.13 20.40 29.88
N VAL A 685 -18.87 20.84 29.84
CA VAL A 685 -18.41 22.05 30.54
C VAL A 685 -19.15 23.30 30.05
N MET A 686 -19.50 23.38 28.76
CA MET A 686 -20.28 24.50 28.22
C MET A 686 -21.74 24.46 28.67
N SER A 687 -22.34 23.26 28.71
CA SER A 687 -23.69 23.04 29.24
C SER A 687 -23.75 23.43 30.72
N ASP A 688 -22.79 22.98 31.53
CA ASP A 688 -22.72 23.25 32.98
C ASP A 688 -22.48 24.74 33.30
N LYS A 689 -21.83 25.47 32.39
CA LYS A 689 -21.59 26.93 32.51
C LYS A 689 -22.73 27.79 31.95
N SER A 690 -23.68 27.20 31.22
CA SER A 690 -24.84 27.92 30.70
C SER A 690 -25.90 28.11 31.79
N VAL A 691 -26.63 29.23 31.73
CA VAL A 691 -27.61 29.62 32.76
C VAL A 691 -28.77 28.65 32.84
N ASP A 692 -29.15 28.04 31.71
CA ASP A 692 -30.26 27.11 31.57
C ASP A 692 -29.82 25.65 31.38
N GLY A 693 -28.52 25.36 31.47
CA GLY A 693 -28.00 24.00 31.29
C GLY A 693 -28.13 23.46 29.86
N LEU A 694 -28.40 24.33 28.87
CA LEU A 694 -28.60 23.99 27.48
C LEU A 694 -27.49 24.55 26.59
N ILE A 695 -27.23 23.88 25.47
CA ILE A 695 -26.27 24.31 24.46
C ILE A 695 -27.03 25.06 23.38
N GLY A 696 -26.69 26.34 23.16
CA GLY A 696 -27.17 27.15 22.04
C GLY A 696 -26.03 27.64 21.16
N GLU A 697 -26.33 28.62 20.30
CA GLU A 697 -25.39 29.20 19.34
C GLU A 697 -24.12 29.77 20.00
N THR A 698 -24.26 30.48 21.12
CA THR A 698 -23.15 31.17 21.79
C THR A 698 -22.21 30.17 22.48
N GLU A 699 -22.76 29.15 23.16
CA GLU A 699 -21.97 28.08 23.76
C GLU A 699 -21.27 27.24 22.70
N PHE A 700 -21.96 26.95 21.59
CA PHE A 700 -21.39 26.19 20.48
C PHE A 700 -20.22 26.92 19.81
N LYS A 701 -20.36 28.22 19.52
CA LYS A 701 -19.29 29.03 18.94
C LYS A 701 -18.04 29.05 19.84
N LYS A 702 -18.22 29.25 21.15
CA LYS A 702 -17.12 29.20 22.14
C LYS A 702 -16.47 27.82 22.24
N ALA A 703 -17.27 26.74 22.21
CA ALA A 703 -16.74 25.38 22.23
C ALA A 703 -15.84 25.11 21.01
N VAL A 704 -16.30 25.49 19.82
CA VAL A 704 -15.62 25.25 18.54
C VAL A 704 -14.34 26.10 18.39
N GLN A 705 -14.41 27.38 18.76
CA GLN A 705 -13.30 28.32 18.57
C GLN A 705 -12.27 28.25 19.70
N ASP A 706 -12.70 28.30 20.96
CA ASP A 706 -11.78 28.48 22.10
C ASP A 706 -11.26 27.16 22.68
N HIS A 707 -12.12 26.14 22.74
CA HIS A 707 -11.80 24.87 23.40
C HIS A 707 -11.36 23.77 22.43
N LEU A 708 -12.05 23.62 21.29
CA LEU A 708 -11.71 22.65 20.26
C LEU A 708 -10.63 23.15 19.30
N LYS A 709 -10.40 24.47 19.26
CA LYS A 709 -9.40 25.16 18.43
C LYS A 709 -9.48 24.71 16.96
N LEU A 710 -10.69 24.72 16.42
CA LEU A 710 -10.91 24.41 15.00
C LEU A 710 -10.60 25.66 14.18
N ASN A 711 -9.70 25.55 13.19
CA ASN A 711 -9.34 26.63 12.27
C ASN A 711 -10.46 26.87 11.24
N LEU A 712 -11.62 27.33 11.70
CA LEU A 712 -12.81 27.63 10.90
C LEU A 712 -13.06 29.14 10.90
N SER A 713 -13.44 29.72 9.76
CA SER A 713 -13.86 31.13 9.71
C SER A 713 -15.23 31.33 10.36
N ASN A 714 -15.57 32.56 10.76
CA ASN A 714 -16.84 32.86 11.43
C ASN A 714 -18.07 32.43 10.60
N ASP A 715 -18.02 32.56 9.27
CA ASP A 715 -19.09 32.13 8.35
C ASP A 715 -19.27 30.59 8.35
N GLN A 716 -18.16 29.85 8.46
CA GLN A 716 -18.18 28.38 8.58
C GLN A 716 -18.82 27.93 9.89
N VAL A 717 -18.48 28.61 10.98
CA VAL A 717 -19.06 28.30 12.29
C VAL A 717 -20.55 28.66 12.32
N SER A 718 -20.96 29.76 11.69
CA SER A 718 -22.39 30.11 11.54
C SER A 718 -23.15 29.05 10.74
N SER A 719 -22.55 28.57 9.64
CA SER A 719 -23.15 27.49 8.82
C SER A 719 -23.31 26.18 9.61
N LEU A 720 -22.37 25.86 10.51
CA LEU A 720 -22.50 24.70 11.42
C LEU A 720 -23.60 24.92 12.46
N VAL A 721 -23.75 26.13 12.99
CA VAL A 721 -24.85 26.47 13.91
C VAL A 721 -26.20 26.26 13.23
N ASP A 722 -26.38 26.74 12.00
CA ASP A 722 -27.65 26.60 11.26
C ASP A 722 -28.01 25.14 10.94
N HIS A 723 -26.99 24.28 10.83
CA HIS A 723 -27.17 22.84 10.66
C HIS A 723 -27.64 22.16 11.96
N PHE A 724 -26.96 22.44 13.08
CA PHE A 724 -27.24 21.79 14.36
C PHE A 724 -28.45 22.40 15.12
N PHE A 725 -28.73 23.68 14.91
CA PHE A 725 -29.74 24.47 15.62
C PHE A 725 -30.68 25.20 14.64
N PRO A 726 -31.65 24.50 14.01
CA PRO A 726 -32.62 25.15 13.12
C PRO A 726 -33.55 26.09 13.89
N GLU A 727 -34.24 27.00 13.19
CA GLU A 727 -35.10 28.04 13.80
C GLU A 727 -36.18 27.49 14.74
N THR A 728 -36.59 26.23 14.55
CA THR A 728 -37.59 25.53 15.37
C THR A 728 -37.09 25.13 16.77
N LYS A 729 -35.78 24.95 16.97
CA LYS A 729 -35.18 24.62 18.29
C LYS A 729 -33.75 25.14 18.35
N LYS A 730 -33.59 26.35 18.90
CA LYS A 730 -32.29 27.05 18.98
C LYS A 730 -31.41 26.62 20.15
N ARG A 731 -31.94 25.82 21.10
CA ARG A 731 -31.23 25.34 22.29
C ARG A 731 -31.51 23.86 22.53
N LEU A 732 -30.47 23.09 22.86
CA LEU A 732 -30.53 21.63 22.99
C LEU A 732 -29.92 21.18 24.32
N THR A 733 -30.43 20.07 24.87
CA THR A 733 -29.75 19.41 26.00
C THR A 733 -28.47 18.73 25.51
N LEU A 734 -27.48 18.55 26.40
CA LEU A 734 -26.23 17.83 26.07
C LEU A 734 -26.51 16.46 25.44
N ILE A 735 -27.49 15.72 25.96
CA ILE A 735 -27.85 14.38 25.48
C ILE A 735 -28.42 14.44 24.06
N GLU A 736 -29.33 15.38 23.78
CA GLU A 736 -29.89 15.54 22.43
C GLU A 736 -28.83 16.00 21.43
N PHE A 737 -27.96 16.91 21.83
CA PHE A 737 -26.87 17.41 21.01
C PHE A 737 -25.84 16.30 20.68
N MET A 738 -25.48 15.46 21.65
CA MET A 738 -24.61 14.31 21.40
C MET A 738 -25.25 13.28 20.47
N LYS A 739 -26.54 13.00 20.61
CA LYS A 739 -27.27 12.12 19.66
C LYS A 739 -27.26 12.67 18.23
N ILE A 740 -27.32 14.00 18.08
CA ILE A 740 -27.25 14.65 16.77
C ILE A 740 -25.85 14.50 16.16
N ILE A 741 -24.79 14.68 16.96
CA ILE A 741 -23.40 14.46 16.52
C ILE A 741 -23.17 12.99 16.13
N GLU A 742 -23.71 12.05 16.89
CA GLU A 742 -23.54 10.61 16.66
C GLU A 742 -24.44 10.05 15.55
N GLY A 743 -25.29 10.88 14.93
CA GLY A 743 -26.20 10.47 13.86
C GLY A 743 -27.34 9.56 14.31
N THR A 744 -27.55 9.40 15.63
CA THR A 744 -28.60 8.57 16.23
C THR A 744 -29.89 9.35 16.54
N SER A 745 -29.89 10.66 16.29
CA SER A 745 -31.03 11.53 16.53
C SER A 745 -32.04 11.49 15.39
N THR A 746 -33.32 11.28 15.73
CA THR A 746 -34.45 11.44 14.81
C THR A 746 -34.78 12.90 14.48
N TYR A 747 -34.15 13.85 15.19
CA TYR A 747 -34.40 15.28 15.08
C TYR A 747 -34.01 15.88 13.72
N LEU A 748 -32.88 15.46 13.13
CA LEU A 748 -32.45 15.94 11.82
C LEU A 748 -33.11 15.19 10.64
N TYR A 749 -33.64 13.99 10.87
CA TYR A 749 -34.35 13.20 9.85
C TYR A 749 -35.63 13.87 9.35
N LEU A 750 -36.27 14.70 10.20
CA LEU A 750 -37.45 15.49 9.82
C LEU A 750 -37.13 16.67 8.88
N LYS A 751 -35.85 17.07 8.75
CA LYS A 751 -35.40 18.20 7.93
C LYS A 751 -35.12 17.82 6.47
N ASN A 752 -34.79 16.55 6.21
CA ASN A 752 -34.49 16.05 4.85
C ASN A 752 -35.73 15.53 4.10
N ASN A 753 -36.88 15.40 4.77
CA ASN A 753 -38.15 14.91 4.21
C ASN A 753 -39.24 16.01 4.09
N LYS A 754 -38.86 17.29 4.12
CA LYS A 754 -39.76 18.42 3.89
C LYS A 754 -39.31 19.30 2.74
#